data_AF-A0A5D0WZG6-F1
#
_entry.id   AF-A0A5D0WZG6-F1
#
_cell.length_a   1.000
_cell.length_b   1.000
_cell.length_c   1.000
_cell.angle_alpha   90.00
_cell.angle_beta   90.00
_cell.angle_gamma   90.00
#
_symmetry.space_group_name_H-M   'P 1'
#
loop_
_entity.id
_entity.type
_entity.pdbx_description
1 polymer ?
#
loop_
_entity_poly.entity_id
_entity_poly.type
_entity_poly.pdbx_seq_one_letter_code
_entity_poly.pdbx_strand_id
1 'polypeptide(L)'
;MFMILDQGEQGDIYAMSADGSGEPVAITQGYDAYIWSFAIAPDGKTLVLWDKQARLQKVDIASGKVTLLAANGTGDDQPFHQLAFAPGSTHIAYAEVSRANNANTTDLFVQDLATGQRVQATSSKYNDYAPAFAHDGAWLYFLSDRNFAPTPGSPWGDRNMGVAFPDRGEIHALQLDPSAPFRFREDNELTRSADEAEPAPSQRSKDTAKAPKEDKDTAAPKPARIVLDGLAERLYKLPTAPGMSGLLLASKDFLYTQKGEDLVSIAIDKRDPKVETFAEGALGADLSADGKTLLVARGSREKLEIALVPAKAEMPEDVAPDTVRLDDWRLAIDPVSEWRQMFVDAWRMHRDFAYDPALRGVDWNEVRTRIEPFLERIGHRAELNTLLGLMASQLGILHSQVRPGDLPSDTENSAMAFLGASYAPVADGLRIEEIWRTEADLVALRPPLRRPGVDVRAGDVIRRVDGRPIASLAALRRELAGKAGQEVRLDLTRAGASMSAIVEPMTQDGEVMASYRDFVEGRRHATQELSAGKVGYLHLRAMGPDDIASFARDYFAQLGKDGLIIDVRGNSGGNIDSLIIGMLMRRPWAFWARPDGTGVHTTNMQNAYRGHVAVLIDERTYSDGETFAAAIKSLGIAPLVGTRTAGAGIWLSDRNRLSDQGAVRIAENAQYAADGSWIVEGHGIAPDIEVENGPHAAFEGRDAQLESAVALLQRQIAQDPVRPLIPQPLPPLGSPAGDVTPLASR
;
A
#
# COMPACT_ATOMS: atom_id res chain seq x y z
N MET A 1 -9.64 -25.00 -18.90
CA MET A 1 -9.15 -24.11 -17.83
C MET A 1 -7.87 -24.69 -17.25
N PHE A 2 -6.98 -23.83 -16.79
CA PHE A 2 -5.78 -24.21 -16.06
C PHE A 2 -5.83 -23.57 -14.68
N MET A 3 -5.31 -24.25 -13.66
CA MET A 3 -5.30 -23.76 -12.28
C MET A 3 -4.12 -24.35 -11.53
N ILE A 4 -3.64 -23.64 -10.51
CA ILE A 4 -2.75 -24.23 -9.52
C ILE A 4 -3.66 -24.93 -8.52
N LEU A 5 -3.56 -26.25 -8.43
CA LEU A 5 -4.16 -26.99 -7.33
C LEU A 5 -3.08 -27.23 -6.30
N ASP A 6 -3.46 -26.97 -5.07
CA ASP A 6 -2.54 -26.95 -3.95
C ASP A 6 -2.90 -28.04 -2.91
N GLN A 7 -3.54 -29.09 -3.41
CA GLN A 7 -3.89 -30.29 -2.68
C GLN A 7 -2.62 -31.05 -2.28
N GLY A 8 -2.12 -30.79 -1.07
CA GLY A 8 -0.99 -31.49 -0.48
C GLY A 8 0.19 -30.57 -0.15
N GLU A 9 1.40 -31.12 -0.20
CA GLU A 9 2.62 -30.43 0.25
C GLU A 9 3.20 -29.44 -0.78
N GLN A 10 2.76 -29.53 -2.02
CA GLN A 10 3.25 -28.75 -3.15
C GLN A 10 2.07 -28.28 -4.01
N GLY A 11 2.25 -27.16 -4.71
CA GLY A 11 1.28 -26.64 -5.68
C GLY A 11 1.68 -27.06 -7.09
N ASP A 12 0.79 -27.76 -7.77
CA ASP A 12 0.98 -28.22 -9.15
C ASP A 12 -0.05 -27.57 -10.08
N ILE A 13 0.29 -27.41 -11.35
CA ILE A 13 -0.61 -26.89 -12.36
C ILE A 13 -1.44 -28.04 -12.93
N TYR A 14 -2.75 -27.86 -12.97
CA TYR A 14 -3.71 -28.79 -13.55
C TYR A 14 -4.47 -28.15 -14.70
N ALA A 15 -4.94 -28.99 -15.62
CA ALA A 15 -5.86 -28.61 -16.69
C ALA A 15 -7.17 -29.40 -16.57
N MET A 16 -8.29 -28.74 -16.84
CA MET A 16 -9.61 -29.38 -16.94
C MET A 16 -10.49 -28.73 -18.01
N SER A 17 -11.54 -29.42 -18.46
CA SER A 17 -12.48 -28.82 -19.41
C SER A 17 -13.24 -27.65 -18.77
N ALA A 18 -13.47 -26.59 -19.55
CA ALA A 18 -14.17 -25.39 -19.06
C ALA A 18 -15.67 -25.62 -18.82
N ASP A 19 -16.24 -26.65 -19.44
CA ASP A 19 -17.64 -27.08 -19.22
C ASP A 19 -17.83 -27.94 -17.97
N GLY A 20 -16.75 -28.18 -17.21
CA GLY A 20 -16.76 -29.01 -16.01
C GLY A 20 -16.75 -30.51 -16.27
N SER A 21 -16.60 -30.96 -17.53
CA SER A 21 -16.48 -32.38 -17.85
C SER A 21 -15.07 -32.93 -17.63
N GLY A 22 -15.00 -34.20 -17.20
CA GLY A 22 -13.75 -34.91 -16.94
C GLY A 22 -13.11 -34.57 -15.59
N GLU A 23 -12.02 -35.27 -15.28
CA GLU A 23 -11.21 -35.03 -14.08
C GLU A 23 -10.05 -34.07 -14.41
N PRO A 24 -9.60 -33.23 -13.46
CA PRO A 24 -8.39 -32.44 -13.61
C PRO A 24 -7.17 -33.31 -13.92
N VAL A 25 -6.39 -32.93 -14.92
CA VAL A 25 -5.15 -33.62 -15.32
C VAL A 25 -3.97 -32.77 -14.91
N ALA A 26 -3.05 -33.36 -14.15
CA ALA A 26 -1.80 -32.71 -13.75
C ALA A 26 -0.92 -32.41 -14.96
N ILE A 27 -0.52 -31.15 -15.12
CA ILE A 27 0.43 -30.66 -16.12
C ILE A 27 1.85 -30.66 -15.54
N THR A 28 1.99 -30.23 -14.30
CA THR A 28 3.20 -30.44 -13.50
C THR A 28 2.93 -31.50 -12.43
N GLN A 29 3.98 -32.17 -11.96
CA GLN A 29 3.88 -33.15 -10.88
C GLN A 29 5.08 -32.99 -9.95
N GLY A 30 4.81 -32.73 -8.68
CA GLY A 30 5.86 -32.61 -7.67
C GLY A 30 6.75 -31.39 -7.86
N TYR A 31 6.16 -30.26 -8.25
CA TYR A 31 6.91 -29.04 -8.50
C TYR A 31 7.66 -28.56 -7.24
N ASP A 32 8.94 -28.27 -7.36
CA ASP A 32 9.89 -28.09 -6.24
C ASP A 32 9.86 -26.69 -5.61
N ALA A 33 8.86 -25.89 -5.94
CA ALA A 33 8.84 -24.46 -5.70
C ALA A 33 7.41 -23.92 -5.56
N TYR A 34 7.25 -22.79 -4.86
CA TYR A 34 5.97 -22.09 -4.86
C TYR A 34 5.78 -21.39 -6.22
N ILE A 35 4.74 -21.75 -6.96
CA ILE A 35 4.40 -21.15 -8.26
C ILE A 35 3.62 -19.86 -8.00
N TRP A 36 4.20 -18.72 -8.38
CA TRP A 36 3.52 -17.43 -8.22
C TRP A 36 2.34 -17.28 -9.16
N SER A 37 2.57 -17.61 -10.42
CA SER A 37 1.56 -17.59 -11.47
C SER A 37 2.13 -18.22 -12.75
N PHE A 38 1.30 -18.26 -13.78
CA PHE A 38 1.65 -18.78 -15.10
C PHE A 38 0.82 -18.06 -16.17
N ALA A 39 1.27 -18.15 -17.41
CA ALA A 39 0.51 -17.75 -18.59
C ALA A 39 0.56 -18.86 -19.64
N ILE A 40 -0.48 -18.92 -20.46
CA ILE A 40 -0.67 -19.95 -21.48
C ILE A 40 -0.50 -19.30 -22.86
N ALA A 41 0.23 -19.97 -23.74
CA ALA A 41 0.38 -19.53 -25.11
C ALA A 41 -0.97 -19.56 -25.86
N PRO A 42 -1.22 -18.64 -26.80
CA PRO A 42 -2.44 -18.63 -27.61
C PRO A 42 -2.77 -19.94 -28.32
N ASP A 43 -1.76 -20.75 -28.66
CA ASP A 43 -1.93 -22.07 -29.28
C ASP A 43 -2.37 -23.19 -28.31
N GLY A 44 -2.37 -22.91 -27.01
CA GLY A 44 -2.75 -23.85 -25.94
C GLY A 44 -1.77 -25.01 -25.74
N LYS A 45 -0.56 -24.96 -26.31
CA LYS A 45 0.43 -26.07 -26.23
C LYS A 45 1.57 -25.80 -25.26
N THR A 46 1.86 -24.53 -25.00
CA THR A 46 2.94 -24.10 -24.12
C THR A 46 2.40 -23.29 -22.97
N LEU A 47 2.95 -23.49 -21.79
CA LEU A 47 2.75 -22.67 -20.61
C LEU A 47 4.10 -22.11 -20.16
N VAL A 48 4.12 -20.88 -19.63
CA VAL A 48 5.28 -20.31 -18.95
C VAL A 48 4.87 -19.90 -17.55
N LEU A 49 5.63 -20.35 -16.55
CA LEU A 49 5.40 -20.05 -15.14
C LEU A 49 6.63 -19.40 -14.51
N TRP A 50 6.43 -18.66 -13.43
CA TRP A 50 7.50 -18.14 -12.59
C TRP A 50 7.27 -18.51 -11.13
N ASP A 51 8.37 -18.74 -10.42
CA ASP A 51 8.36 -19.35 -9.10
C ASP A 51 9.20 -18.57 -8.08
N LYS A 52 9.04 -18.96 -6.81
CA LYS A 52 9.71 -18.34 -5.64
C LYS A 52 11.23 -18.47 -5.67
N GLN A 53 11.78 -19.41 -6.44
CA GLN A 53 13.20 -19.64 -6.60
C GLN A 53 13.80 -18.70 -7.67
N ALA A 54 13.06 -17.66 -8.06
CA ALA A 54 13.45 -16.69 -9.06
C ALA A 54 13.73 -17.35 -10.42
N ARG A 55 12.92 -18.34 -10.82
CA ARG A 55 13.03 -19.03 -12.11
C ARG A 55 11.83 -18.71 -13.00
N LEU A 56 12.09 -18.52 -14.29
CA LEU A 56 11.09 -18.49 -15.35
C LEU A 56 11.19 -19.79 -16.15
N GLN A 57 10.10 -20.55 -16.24
CA GLN A 57 10.13 -21.91 -16.75
C GLN A 57 9.04 -22.15 -17.80
N LYS A 58 9.44 -22.76 -18.91
CA LYS A 58 8.55 -23.22 -19.98
C LYS A 58 8.09 -24.65 -19.68
N VAL A 59 6.81 -24.91 -19.84
CA VAL A 59 6.19 -26.23 -19.72
C VAL A 59 5.52 -26.60 -21.03
N ASP A 60 5.90 -27.74 -21.60
CA ASP A 60 5.14 -28.37 -22.69
C ASP A 60 3.91 -29.06 -22.11
N ILE A 61 2.71 -28.62 -22.50
CA ILE A 61 1.46 -29.06 -21.86
C ILE A 61 1.17 -30.54 -22.11
N ALA A 62 1.55 -31.06 -23.27
CA ALA A 62 1.28 -32.45 -23.63
C ALA A 62 2.17 -33.46 -22.89
N SER A 63 3.44 -33.10 -22.66
CA SER A 63 4.43 -33.99 -22.03
C SER A 63 4.73 -33.67 -20.57
N GLY A 64 4.33 -32.49 -20.07
CA GLY A 64 4.71 -31.99 -18.75
C GLY A 64 6.19 -31.60 -18.64
N LYS A 65 6.94 -31.57 -19.76
CA LYS A 65 8.37 -31.28 -19.74
C LYS A 65 8.63 -29.82 -19.36
N VAL A 66 9.33 -29.63 -18.25
CA VAL A 66 9.78 -28.31 -17.77
C VAL A 66 11.16 -27.98 -18.34
N THR A 67 11.34 -26.73 -18.81
CA THR A 67 12.60 -26.20 -19.33
C THR A 67 12.84 -24.80 -18.77
N LEU A 68 14.00 -24.60 -18.12
CA LEU A 68 14.40 -23.29 -17.63
C LEU A 68 14.61 -22.30 -18.79
N LEU A 69 13.95 -21.14 -18.74
CA LEU A 69 14.11 -20.04 -19.69
C LEU A 69 15.03 -18.95 -19.16
N ALA A 70 14.88 -18.59 -17.88
CA ALA A 70 15.67 -17.57 -17.21
C ALA A 70 15.69 -17.81 -15.70
N ALA A 71 16.72 -17.27 -15.04
CA ALA A 71 16.78 -17.18 -13.59
C ALA A 71 17.29 -15.79 -13.18
N ASN A 72 16.70 -15.21 -12.15
CA ASN A 72 17.12 -13.96 -11.57
C ASN A 72 17.84 -14.22 -10.24
N GLY A 73 18.61 -13.25 -9.77
CA GLY A 73 19.52 -13.41 -8.62
C GLY A 73 19.77 -12.08 -7.94
N THR A 74 18.77 -11.19 -7.98
CA THR A 74 18.72 -9.98 -7.14
C THR A 74 18.42 -10.30 -5.68
N GLY A 75 17.90 -11.50 -5.40
CA GLY A 75 17.36 -11.87 -4.10
C GLY A 75 15.85 -11.60 -3.98
N ASP A 76 15.24 -10.98 -4.99
CA ASP A 76 13.78 -10.89 -5.12
C ASP A 76 13.23 -12.28 -5.44
N ASP A 77 12.21 -12.71 -4.69
CA ASP A 77 11.61 -14.02 -4.84
C ASP A 77 10.40 -14.03 -5.80
N GLN A 78 10.01 -12.89 -6.35
CA GLN A 78 9.04 -12.77 -7.42
C GLN A 78 9.58 -11.86 -8.55
N PRO A 79 10.78 -12.09 -9.12
CA PRO A 79 11.44 -11.11 -9.97
C PRO A 79 10.90 -11.00 -11.40
N PHE A 80 9.95 -11.85 -11.78
CA PHE A 80 9.32 -11.85 -13.11
C PHE A 80 7.84 -11.50 -12.98
N HIS A 81 7.37 -10.59 -13.82
CA HIS A 81 6.00 -10.10 -13.73
C HIS A 81 5.39 -9.83 -15.11
N GLN A 82 4.05 -9.85 -15.15
CA GLN A 82 3.23 -9.38 -16.28
C GLN A 82 3.67 -9.97 -17.62
N LEU A 83 3.83 -11.30 -17.66
CA LEU A 83 4.23 -11.99 -18.88
C LEU A 83 3.12 -11.94 -19.93
N ALA A 84 3.49 -11.58 -21.15
CA ALA A 84 2.61 -11.62 -22.32
C ALA A 84 3.19 -12.54 -23.39
N PHE A 85 2.31 -13.27 -24.08
CA PHE A 85 2.68 -14.04 -25.27
C PHE A 85 2.45 -13.22 -26.54
N ALA A 86 3.35 -13.38 -27.51
CA ALA A 86 3.09 -12.92 -28.88
C ALA A 86 1.90 -13.70 -29.47
N PRO A 87 1.05 -13.10 -30.33
CA PRO A 87 -0.09 -13.78 -30.94
C PRO A 87 0.27 -15.09 -31.66
N GLY A 88 1.48 -15.17 -32.22
CA GLY A 88 2.01 -16.36 -32.89
C GLY A 88 2.55 -17.46 -31.96
N SER A 89 2.49 -17.31 -30.63
CA SER A 89 2.99 -18.28 -29.64
C SER A 89 4.51 -18.59 -29.72
N THR A 90 5.30 -17.78 -30.43
CA THR A 90 6.75 -18.02 -30.61
C THR A 90 7.63 -17.26 -29.62
N HIS A 91 7.16 -16.14 -29.11
CA HIS A 91 7.90 -15.25 -28.22
C HIS A 91 7.06 -14.85 -27.02
N ILE A 92 7.76 -14.50 -25.94
CA ILE A 92 7.19 -13.87 -24.75
C ILE A 92 7.86 -12.52 -24.51
N ALA A 93 7.12 -11.62 -23.86
CA ALA A 93 7.66 -10.41 -23.25
C ALA A 93 7.26 -10.36 -21.78
N TYR A 94 8.15 -9.87 -20.92
CA TYR A 94 7.91 -9.79 -19.48
C TYR A 94 8.78 -8.71 -18.86
N ALA A 95 8.36 -8.22 -17.69
CA ALA A 95 9.18 -7.38 -16.84
C ALA A 95 10.04 -8.26 -15.91
N GLU A 96 11.32 -7.93 -15.76
CA GLU A 96 12.23 -8.57 -14.82
C GLU A 96 12.94 -7.55 -13.93
N VAL A 97 13.01 -7.81 -12.63
CA VAL A 97 13.75 -6.97 -11.66
C VAL A 97 15.23 -6.86 -12.05
N SER A 98 15.69 -5.62 -12.20
CA SER A 98 17.01 -5.31 -12.73
C SER A 98 18.11 -5.48 -11.69
N ARG A 99 19.19 -6.17 -12.08
CA ARG A 99 20.42 -6.24 -11.27
C ARG A 99 21.27 -4.98 -11.35
N ALA A 100 21.11 -4.17 -12.39
CA ALA A 100 22.01 -3.05 -12.66
C ALA A 100 21.85 -1.89 -11.67
N ASN A 101 20.67 -1.75 -11.07
CA ASN A 101 20.30 -0.62 -10.20
C ASN A 101 19.88 -1.06 -8.80
N ASN A 102 20.55 -2.07 -8.23
CA ASN A 102 20.23 -2.63 -6.91
C ASN A 102 18.74 -3.02 -6.78
N ALA A 103 18.17 -3.68 -7.81
CA ALA A 103 16.77 -4.09 -7.85
C ALA A 103 15.73 -2.95 -7.76
N ASN A 104 16.12 -1.70 -8.01
CA ASN A 104 15.22 -0.55 -7.90
C ASN A 104 14.35 -0.28 -9.15
N THR A 105 14.50 -1.08 -10.20
CA THR A 105 13.76 -0.96 -11.47
C THR A 105 13.48 -2.34 -12.05
N THR A 106 12.45 -2.45 -12.89
CA THR A 106 12.25 -3.60 -13.79
C THR A 106 12.63 -3.24 -15.22
N ASP A 107 13.19 -4.22 -15.94
CA ASP A 107 13.59 -4.13 -17.34
C ASP A 107 12.66 -5.02 -18.18
N LEU A 108 12.29 -4.58 -19.38
CA LEU A 108 11.57 -5.46 -20.30
C LEU A 108 12.52 -6.40 -21.02
N PHE A 109 12.11 -7.65 -21.14
CA PHE A 109 12.77 -8.64 -21.96
C PHE A 109 11.84 -9.21 -22.99
N VAL A 110 12.39 -9.56 -24.15
CA VAL A 110 11.73 -10.35 -25.18
C VAL A 110 12.53 -11.63 -25.39
N GLN A 111 11.86 -12.77 -25.36
CA GLN A 111 12.49 -14.08 -25.41
C GLN A 111 11.82 -14.99 -26.43
N ASP A 112 12.62 -15.63 -27.28
CA ASP A 112 12.21 -16.67 -28.21
C ASP A 112 12.07 -18.00 -27.45
N LEU A 113 10.91 -18.64 -27.54
CA LEU A 113 10.59 -19.84 -26.78
C LEU A 113 11.24 -21.11 -27.35
N ALA A 114 11.61 -21.13 -28.63
CA ALA A 114 12.18 -22.31 -29.29
C ALA A 114 13.67 -22.43 -28.98
N THR A 115 14.40 -21.32 -29.10
CA THR A 115 15.85 -21.22 -28.92
C THR A 115 16.24 -20.87 -27.49
N GLY A 116 15.33 -20.23 -26.73
CA GLY A 116 15.63 -19.65 -25.41
C GLY A 116 16.38 -18.32 -25.48
N GLN A 117 16.72 -17.83 -26.67
CA GLN A 117 17.40 -16.55 -26.84
C GLN A 117 16.53 -15.42 -26.29
N ARG A 118 17.11 -14.59 -25.42
CA ARG A 118 16.46 -13.41 -24.85
C ARG A 118 17.30 -12.16 -25.07
N VAL A 119 16.63 -11.02 -25.19
CA VAL A 119 17.26 -9.70 -25.23
C VAL A 119 16.60 -8.79 -24.20
N GLN A 120 17.41 -8.00 -23.52
CA GLN A 120 16.91 -6.87 -22.73
C GLN A 120 16.45 -5.78 -23.70
N ALA A 121 15.15 -5.54 -23.74
CA ALA A 121 14.52 -4.67 -24.73
C ALA A 121 14.49 -3.20 -24.30
N THR A 122 14.73 -2.91 -23.01
CA THR A 122 14.81 -1.55 -22.47
C THR A 122 16.07 -1.36 -21.63
N SER A 123 16.50 -0.10 -21.43
CA SER A 123 17.64 0.19 -20.55
C SER A 123 17.23 0.08 -19.08
N SER A 124 18.16 -0.29 -18.19
CA SER A 124 17.84 -0.39 -16.77
C SER A 124 17.56 0.93 -16.05
N LYS A 125 17.71 2.07 -16.72
CA LYS A 125 17.54 3.40 -16.12
C LYS A 125 16.12 3.70 -15.64
N TYR A 126 15.11 3.07 -16.22
CA TYR A 126 13.69 3.34 -15.97
C TYR A 126 13.00 2.08 -15.47
N ASN A 127 11.86 2.25 -14.80
CA ASN A 127 11.00 1.13 -14.43
C ASN A 127 10.06 0.86 -15.62
N ASP A 128 10.31 -0.22 -16.36
CA ASP A 128 9.55 -0.62 -17.54
C ASP A 128 8.72 -1.89 -17.22
N TYR A 129 7.41 -1.86 -17.47
CA TYR A 129 6.45 -2.88 -17.02
C TYR A 129 5.21 -2.98 -17.92
N ALA A 130 4.31 -3.93 -17.61
CA ALA A 130 3.06 -4.21 -18.33
C ALA A 130 3.20 -4.34 -19.86
N PRO A 131 4.00 -5.30 -20.38
CA PRO A 131 4.11 -5.53 -21.81
C PRO A 131 2.82 -6.09 -22.41
N ALA A 132 2.42 -5.59 -23.57
CA ALA A 132 1.27 -6.05 -24.35
C ALA A 132 1.59 -6.08 -25.84
N PHE A 133 1.53 -7.26 -26.46
CA PHE A 133 1.74 -7.37 -27.90
C PHE A 133 0.57 -6.76 -28.67
N ALA A 134 0.88 -6.06 -29.77
CA ALA A 134 -0.14 -5.69 -30.74
C ALA A 134 -0.77 -6.96 -31.35
N HIS A 135 -2.03 -6.86 -31.80
CA HIS A 135 -2.79 -8.00 -32.35
C HIS A 135 -2.10 -8.75 -33.52
N ASP A 136 -1.19 -8.09 -34.24
CA ASP A 136 -0.42 -8.66 -35.36
C ASP A 136 0.98 -9.17 -34.95
N GLY A 137 1.40 -8.91 -33.70
CA GLY A 137 2.72 -9.24 -33.16
C GLY A 137 3.86 -8.37 -33.68
N ALA A 138 3.58 -7.30 -34.44
CA ALA A 138 4.62 -6.46 -35.04
C ALA A 138 5.19 -5.41 -34.08
N TRP A 139 4.45 -5.10 -33.01
CA TRP A 139 4.80 -4.11 -31.98
C TRP A 139 4.55 -4.67 -30.59
N LEU A 140 5.35 -4.22 -29.63
CA LEU A 140 5.14 -4.45 -28.20
C LEU A 140 4.88 -3.12 -27.52
N TYR A 141 3.68 -2.92 -26.99
CA TYR A 141 3.36 -1.77 -26.14
C TYR A 141 3.72 -2.08 -24.69
N PHE A 142 4.04 -1.05 -23.90
CA PHE A 142 4.34 -1.20 -22.48
C PHE A 142 4.25 0.13 -21.73
N LEU A 143 4.23 0.06 -20.40
CA LEU A 143 4.28 1.22 -19.51
C LEU A 143 5.71 1.45 -19.02
N SER A 144 6.09 2.72 -18.87
CA SER A 144 7.41 3.08 -18.37
C SER A 144 7.39 4.34 -17.54
N ASP A 145 8.02 4.30 -16.37
CA ASP A 145 8.15 5.44 -15.46
C ASP A 145 9.25 6.42 -15.93
N ARG A 146 8.99 7.08 -17.06
CA ARG A 146 9.90 8.03 -17.73
C ARG A 146 9.55 9.49 -17.54
N ASN A 147 8.35 9.79 -17.02
CA ASN A 147 7.98 11.16 -16.68
C ASN A 147 8.56 11.54 -15.30
N PHE A 148 9.40 12.58 -15.26
CA PHE A 148 9.97 13.11 -14.02
C PHE A 148 9.56 14.57 -13.85
N ALA A 149 8.31 14.79 -13.45
CA ALA A 149 7.77 16.10 -13.10
C ALA A 149 7.76 16.29 -11.57
N PRO A 150 8.70 17.06 -10.98
CA PRO A 150 8.83 17.16 -9.53
C PRO A 150 7.71 18.02 -8.91
N THR A 151 7.13 17.52 -7.82
CA THR A 151 6.16 18.25 -6.99
C THR A 151 6.48 18.07 -5.51
N PRO A 152 6.79 19.15 -4.76
CA PRO A 152 7.02 20.51 -5.25
C PRO A 152 8.32 20.62 -6.07
N GLY A 153 8.38 21.56 -7.01
CA GLY A 153 9.56 21.79 -7.86
C GLY A 153 10.76 22.45 -7.16
N SER A 154 10.68 22.68 -5.84
CA SER A 154 11.74 23.30 -5.04
C SER A 154 11.62 22.89 -3.57
N PRO A 155 12.67 23.05 -2.74
CA PRO A 155 12.60 22.74 -1.30
C PRO A 155 11.78 23.78 -0.51
N TRP A 156 11.30 24.85 -1.15
CA TRP A 156 10.51 25.91 -0.53
C TRP A 156 9.02 25.56 -0.55
N GLY A 157 8.30 25.98 0.50
CA GLY A 157 6.85 25.79 0.59
C GLY A 157 6.41 25.27 1.95
N ASP A 158 5.09 25.16 2.11
CA ASP A 158 4.48 24.63 3.33
C ASP A 158 4.89 23.18 3.56
N ARG A 159 5.28 22.86 4.80
CA ARG A 159 5.48 21.49 5.30
C ARG A 159 6.24 20.53 4.38
N ASN A 160 7.24 21.04 3.66
CA ASN A 160 7.95 20.25 2.65
C ASN A 160 8.86 19.18 3.29
N MET A 161 8.44 17.92 3.18
CA MET A 161 9.19 16.74 3.64
C MET A 161 10.07 16.12 2.56
N GLY A 162 9.88 16.46 1.29
CA GLY A 162 10.62 15.91 0.16
C GLY A 162 9.93 16.17 -1.17
N VAL A 163 10.64 15.89 -2.26
CA VAL A 163 10.11 15.99 -3.63
C VAL A 163 9.49 14.65 -4.02
N ALA A 164 8.24 14.68 -4.49
CA ALA A 164 7.59 13.56 -5.15
C ALA A 164 7.63 13.74 -6.68
N PHE A 165 7.46 12.64 -7.41
CA PHE A 165 7.30 12.64 -8.86
C PHE A 165 5.98 11.93 -9.16
N PRO A 166 4.84 12.62 -9.09
CA PRO A 166 3.56 12.04 -9.48
C PRO A 166 3.52 11.77 -10.99
N ASP A 167 2.58 10.94 -11.41
CA ASP A 167 2.29 10.67 -12.83
C ASP A 167 3.49 10.18 -13.66
N ARG A 168 4.30 9.26 -13.12
CA ARG A 168 5.55 8.83 -13.79
C ARG A 168 5.32 8.02 -15.07
N GLY A 169 4.24 7.25 -15.11
CA GLY A 169 4.01 6.25 -16.14
C GLY A 169 3.57 6.85 -17.49
N GLU A 170 4.27 6.45 -18.54
CA GLU A 170 4.04 6.82 -19.94
C GLU A 170 3.95 5.55 -20.80
N ILE A 171 3.18 5.59 -21.89
CA ILE A 171 3.09 4.44 -22.80
C ILE A 171 4.19 4.53 -23.85
N HIS A 172 4.90 3.42 -24.02
CA HIS A 172 5.95 3.25 -25.01
C HIS A 172 5.69 2.03 -25.88
N ALA A 173 6.39 1.94 -26.99
CA ALA A 173 6.32 0.83 -27.92
C ALA A 173 7.71 0.44 -28.44
N LEU A 174 7.93 -0.85 -28.60
CA LEU A 174 9.09 -1.43 -29.28
C LEU A 174 8.64 -2.02 -30.62
N GLN A 175 9.32 -1.64 -31.70
CA GLN A 175 9.06 -2.20 -33.03
C GLN A 175 9.70 -3.58 -33.11
N LEU A 176 8.90 -4.65 -33.10
CA LEU A 176 9.40 -6.02 -33.15
C LEU A 176 9.74 -6.43 -34.59
N ASP A 177 8.88 -6.10 -35.56
CA ASP A 177 9.12 -6.28 -37.00
C ASP A 177 9.64 -4.98 -37.61
N PRO A 178 10.93 -4.91 -38.03
CA PRO A 178 11.50 -3.70 -38.62
C PRO A 178 10.78 -3.19 -39.87
N SER A 179 9.99 -4.03 -40.54
CA SER A 179 9.23 -3.63 -41.72
C SER A 179 7.87 -3.01 -41.40
N ALA A 180 7.38 -3.14 -40.15
CA ALA A 180 6.06 -2.67 -39.76
C ALA A 180 6.05 -1.15 -39.50
N PRO A 181 5.12 -0.38 -40.09
CA PRO A 181 5.01 1.06 -39.81
C PRO A 181 4.56 1.33 -38.38
N PHE A 182 4.97 2.47 -37.80
CA PHE A 182 4.50 2.91 -36.48
C PHE A 182 3.03 3.34 -36.55
N ARG A 183 2.21 2.77 -35.66
CA ARG A 183 0.74 2.89 -35.70
C ARG A 183 0.21 4.23 -35.20
N PHE A 184 1.03 5.00 -34.47
CA PHE A 184 0.72 6.35 -33.97
C PHE A 184 1.43 7.44 -34.79
N ARG A 185 1.74 7.16 -36.06
CA ARG A 185 2.37 8.12 -36.96
C ARG A 185 1.50 8.34 -38.19
N GLU A 186 1.21 9.60 -38.48
CA GLU A 186 0.52 10.00 -39.70
C GLU A 186 1.23 9.51 -40.96
N ASP A 187 0.43 9.23 -42.00
CA ASP A 187 0.97 8.90 -43.31
C ASP A 187 1.50 10.13 -44.03
N ASN A 188 2.72 10.01 -44.54
CA ASN A 188 3.42 11.04 -45.31
C ASN A 188 3.51 10.64 -46.79
N GLU A 189 4.13 11.48 -47.61
CA GLU A 189 4.27 11.31 -49.06
C GLU A 189 5.00 10.02 -49.46
N LEU A 190 5.72 9.38 -48.53
CA LEU A 190 6.42 8.11 -48.74
C LEU A 190 5.62 6.89 -48.27
N THR A 191 4.62 7.06 -47.40
CA THR A 191 3.82 5.95 -46.84
C THR A 191 2.39 5.90 -47.35
N ARG A 192 1.91 6.96 -48.03
CA ARG A 192 0.63 6.94 -48.74
C ARG A 192 0.71 6.03 -49.96
N SER A 193 -0.20 5.07 -50.07
CA SER A 193 -0.35 4.29 -51.30
C SER A 193 -1.02 5.15 -52.37
N ALA A 194 -0.67 4.95 -53.64
CA ALA A 194 -1.19 5.73 -54.76
C ALA A 194 -2.73 5.64 -54.95
N ASP A 195 -3.39 4.69 -54.26
CA ASP A 195 -4.84 4.49 -54.28
C ASP A 195 -5.60 5.31 -53.20
N GLU A 196 -4.90 6.01 -52.30
CA GLU A 196 -5.49 6.84 -51.23
C GLU A 196 -5.36 8.36 -51.48
N ALA A 197 -5.17 8.77 -52.74
CA ALA A 197 -5.23 10.18 -53.11
C ALA A 197 -6.69 10.67 -53.09
N GLU A 198 -7.04 11.58 -52.18
CA GLU A 198 -8.34 12.26 -52.20
C GLU A 198 -8.56 12.98 -53.54
N PRO A 199 -9.77 12.88 -54.16
CA PRO A 199 -10.13 13.76 -55.24
C PRO A 199 -10.42 15.18 -54.71
N ALA A 200 -9.93 16.18 -55.44
CA ALA A 200 -10.11 17.61 -55.21
C ALA A 200 -11.61 18.02 -55.04
N PRO A 201 -11.90 19.15 -54.38
CA PRO A 201 -13.25 19.45 -53.91
C PRO A 201 -14.17 19.94 -55.04
N SER A 202 -15.26 19.22 -55.30
CA SER A 202 -16.40 19.77 -56.06
C SER A 202 -17.75 19.32 -55.51
N GLN A 203 -18.45 20.31 -54.95
CA GLN A 203 -19.90 20.57 -54.90
C GLN A 203 -20.92 19.43 -54.64
N ARG A 204 -21.78 19.72 -53.67
CA ARG A 204 -23.01 19.03 -53.24
C ARG A 204 -23.95 18.66 -54.40
N SER A 205 -24.44 17.40 -54.39
CA SER A 205 -25.87 17.08 -54.58
C SER A 205 -26.21 15.68 -54.05
N LYS A 206 -27.36 15.56 -53.36
CA LYS A 206 -28.02 14.33 -52.91
C LYS A 206 -28.50 13.50 -54.11
N ASP A 207 -28.22 12.20 -54.15
CA ASP A 207 -29.21 11.11 -53.94
C ASP A 207 -28.67 9.72 -54.36
N THR A 208 -28.98 8.77 -53.48
CA THR A 208 -29.06 7.29 -53.59
C THR A 208 -28.59 6.54 -54.84
N ALA A 209 -27.63 5.62 -54.65
CA ALA A 209 -27.72 4.22 -55.13
C ALA A 209 -26.65 3.34 -54.45
N LYS A 210 -27.09 2.24 -53.82
CA LYS A 210 -26.25 1.16 -53.28
C LYS A 210 -25.57 0.42 -54.45
N ALA A 211 -24.24 0.31 -54.40
CA ALA A 211 -23.45 -0.69 -55.13
C ALA A 211 -22.73 -1.60 -54.11
N PRO A 212 -22.48 -2.88 -54.44
CA PRO A 212 -22.06 -3.88 -53.47
C PRO A 212 -20.60 -3.68 -53.07
N LYS A 213 -20.31 -3.67 -51.76
CA LYS A 213 -18.95 -3.86 -51.26
C LYS A 213 -18.58 -5.33 -51.49
N GLU A 214 -17.64 -5.56 -52.40
CA GLU A 214 -16.92 -6.82 -52.48
C GLU A 214 -16.10 -6.98 -51.19
N ASP A 215 -16.39 -8.05 -50.45
CA ASP A 215 -15.55 -8.60 -49.40
C ASP A 215 -14.19 -8.99 -49.99
N LYS A 216 -13.17 -8.18 -49.71
CA LYS A 216 -11.76 -8.58 -49.78
C LYS A 216 -11.12 -8.43 -48.41
N ASP A 217 -11.53 -9.28 -47.49
CA ASP A 217 -10.83 -9.51 -46.22
C ASP A 217 -10.88 -11.01 -45.88
N THR A 218 -10.13 -11.82 -46.64
CA THR A 218 -9.91 -13.25 -46.34
C THR A 218 -8.46 -13.69 -46.47
N ALA A 219 -7.49 -12.77 -46.46
CA ALA A 219 -6.09 -13.12 -46.27
C ALA A 219 -5.73 -12.96 -44.79
N ALA A 220 -5.46 -14.08 -44.10
CA ALA A 220 -4.90 -14.05 -42.76
C ALA A 220 -3.61 -13.19 -42.78
N PRO A 221 -3.46 -12.21 -41.88
CA PRO A 221 -2.27 -11.37 -41.85
C PRO A 221 -1.03 -12.24 -41.71
N LYS A 222 0.00 -11.93 -42.50
CA LYS A 222 1.27 -12.65 -42.46
C LYS A 222 1.88 -12.48 -41.05
N PRO A 223 2.36 -13.55 -40.40
CA PRO A 223 2.93 -13.44 -39.06
C PRO A 223 4.10 -12.46 -39.04
N ALA A 224 4.14 -11.58 -38.05
CA ALA A 224 5.20 -10.60 -37.86
C ALA A 224 6.57 -11.27 -37.74
N ARG A 225 7.59 -10.68 -38.39
CA ARG A 225 8.97 -11.13 -38.26
C ARG A 225 9.61 -10.44 -37.06
N ILE A 226 9.52 -11.05 -35.89
CA ILE A 226 10.19 -10.55 -34.69
C ILE A 226 11.72 -10.63 -34.88
N VAL A 227 12.39 -9.49 -34.77
CA VAL A 227 13.85 -9.37 -34.79
C VAL A 227 14.30 -8.86 -33.42
N LEU A 228 15.19 -9.58 -32.74
CA LEU A 228 15.68 -9.20 -31.41
C LEU A 228 16.90 -8.27 -31.45
N ASP A 229 17.73 -8.39 -32.49
CA ASP A 229 18.92 -7.57 -32.64
C ASP A 229 18.55 -6.08 -32.76
N GLY A 230 19.22 -5.23 -31.96
CA GLY A 230 18.95 -3.79 -31.92
C GLY A 230 17.53 -3.43 -31.47
N LEU A 231 16.83 -4.30 -30.72
CA LEU A 231 15.45 -4.02 -30.30
C LEU A 231 15.33 -2.75 -29.44
N ALA A 232 16.25 -2.55 -28.50
CA ALA A 232 16.26 -1.36 -27.65
C ALA A 232 16.43 -0.03 -28.42
N GLU A 233 17.00 -0.07 -29.63
CA GLU A 233 17.16 1.10 -30.50
C GLU A 233 15.86 1.47 -31.23
N ARG A 234 14.87 0.58 -31.22
CA ARG A 234 13.57 0.74 -31.88
C ARG A 234 12.46 1.08 -30.89
N LEU A 235 12.79 1.92 -29.93
CA LEU A 235 11.90 2.41 -28.88
C LEU A 235 11.19 3.70 -29.29
N TYR A 236 9.88 3.75 -29.08
CA TYR A 236 9.02 4.88 -29.39
C TYR A 236 8.17 5.25 -28.18
N LYS A 237 7.97 6.55 -27.96
CA LYS A 237 7.00 7.07 -26.98
C LYS A 237 5.67 7.31 -27.70
N LEU A 238 4.55 6.88 -27.11
CA LEU A 238 3.23 7.23 -27.63
C LEU A 238 2.89 8.67 -27.25
N PRO A 239 2.16 9.42 -28.09
CA PRO A 239 1.82 10.81 -27.82
C PRO A 239 0.59 10.92 -26.89
N THR A 240 0.68 10.31 -25.71
CA THR A 240 -0.33 10.36 -24.65
C THR A 240 0.19 11.14 -23.44
N ALA A 241 -0.74 11.69 -22.63
CA ALA A 241 -0.38 12.32 -21.37
C ALA A 241 0.19 11.28 -20.38
N PRO A 242 1.10 11.69 -19.48
CA PRO A 242 1.64 10.81 -18.44
C PRO A 242 0.58 10.51 -17.36
N GLY A 243 0.92 9.60 -16.45
CA GLY A 243 0.06 9.16 -15.34
C GLY A 243 -0.63 7.82 -15.55
N MET A 244 -0.15 7.01 -16.49
CA MET A 244 -0.69 5.67 -16.76
C MET A 244 -0.04 4.63 -15.85
N SER A 245 -0.80 3.67 -15.32
CA SER A 245 -0.29 2.68 -14.36
C SER A 245 -1.01 1.33 -14.46
N GLY A 246 -0.54 0.37 -13.66
CA GLY A 246 -1.21 -0.92 -13.48
C GLY A 246 -1.08 -1.83 -14.69
N LEU A 247 -2.21 -2.15 -15.31
CA LEU A 247 -2.31 -3.05 -16.47
C LEU A 247 -2.15 -2.31 -17.80
N LEU A 248 -1.77 -3.05 -18.84
CA LEU A 248 -1.87 -2.60 -20.23
C LEU A 248 -2.40 -3.75 -21.08
N LEU A 249 -3.51 -3.53 -21.77
CA LEU A 249 -4.13 -4.48 -22.68
C LEU A 249 -4.18 -3.88 -24.07
N ALA A 250 -4.03 -4.70 -25.11
CA ALA A 250 -4.02 -4.25 -26.50
C ALA A 250 -5.02 -5.07 -27.33
N SER A 251 -6.08 -4.41 -27.79
CA SER A 251 -6.96 -4.94 -28.82
C SER A 251 -6.44 -4.59 -30.22
N LYS A 252 -7.24 -4.87 -31.25
CA LYS A 252 -6.92 -4.45 -32.62
C LYS A 252 -6.84 -2.92 -32.75
N ASP A 253 -7.80 -2.24 -32.13
CA ASP A 253 -8.09 -0.82 -32.37
C ASP A 253 -7.84 0.07 -31.14
N PHE A 254 -7.66 -0.51 -29.94
CA PHE A 254 -7.53 0.23 -28.68
C PHE A 254 -6.46 -0.35 -27.77
N LEU A 255 -5.85 0.51 -26.96
CA LEU A 255 -5.13 0.15 -25.73
C LEU A 255 -6.01 0.44 -24.52
N TYR A 256 -5.90 -0.35 -23.46
CA TYR A 256 -6.57 -0.11 -22.18
C TYR A 256 -5.56 -0.13 -21.04
N THR A 257 -5.64 0.85 -20.15
CA THR A 257 -4.73 0.99 -19.00
C THR A 257 -5.40 1.77 -17.87
N GLN A 258 -4.78 1.86 -16.70
CA GLN A 258 -5.32 2.65 -15.60
C GLN A 258 -4.74 4.07 -15.59
N LYS A 259 -5.57 5.04 -15.22
CA LYS A 259 -5.16 6.41 -14.92
C LYS A 259 -5.86 6.86 -13.63
N GLY A 260 -5.11 6.98 -12.54
CA GLY A 260 -5.73 7.12 -11.22
C GLY A 260 -6.54 5.87 -10.86
N GLU A 261 -7.80 6.04 -10.48
CA GLU A 261 -8.71 4.94 -10.13
C GLU A 261 -9.52 4.41 -11.33
N ASP A 262 -9.36 5.02 -12.51
CA ASP A 262 -10.19 4.73 -13.67
C ASP A 262 -9.48 3.84 -14.69
N LEU A 263 -10.25 3.00 -15.38
CA LEU A 263 -9.81 2.34 -16.60
C LEU A 263 -10.04 3.28 -17.78
N VAL A 264 -8.99 3.57 -18.55
CA VAL A 264 -9.05 4.40 -19.75
C VAL A 264 -8.83 3.57 -21.01
N SER A 265 -9.49 3.95 -22.10
CA SER A 265 -9.22 3.45 -23.45
C SER A 265 -8.41 4.48 -24.23
N ILE A 266 -7.60 3.99 -25.17
CA ILE A 266 -6.75 4.81 -26.02
C ILE A 266 -6.85 4.29 -27.44
N ALA A 267 -7.40 5.09 -28.36
CA ALA A 267 -7.51 4.71 -29.75
C ALA A 267 -6.11 4.53 -30.37
N ILE A 268 -5.89 3.42 -31.08
CA ILE A 268 -4.70 3.20 -31.91
C ILE A 268 -4.92 3.97 -33.23
N ASP A 269 -4.79 5.29 -33.15
CA ASP A 269 -5.01 6.23 -34.25
C ASP A 269 -3.69 6.91 -34.64
N LYS A 270 -3.46 7.07 -35.95
CA LYS A 270 -2.25 7.70 -36.52
C LYS A 270 -2.21 9.22 -36.33
N ARG A 271 -3.36 9.87 -36.13
CA ARG A 271 -3.52 11.34 -36.07
C ARG A 271 -3.68 11.84 -34.64
N ASP A 272 -4.65 11.27 -33.92
CA ASP A 272 -5.07 11.78 -32.61
C ASP A 272 -5.49 10.62 -31.69
N PRO A 273 -4.54 10.00 -30.95
CA PRO A 273 -4.87 8.93 -30.02
C PRO A 273 -5.57 9.48 -28.79
N LYS A 274 -6.90 9.57 -28.90
CA LYS A 274 -7.77 10.03 -27.83
C LYS A 274 -7.71 9.09 -26.65
N VAL A 275 -7.60 9.68 -25.46
CA VAL A 275 -7.70 9.00 -24.16
C VAL A 275 -9.10 9.28 -23.61
N GLU A 276 -9.88 8.24 -23.41
CA GLU A 276 -11.26 8.33 -22.92
C GLU A 276 -11.42 7.46 -21.67
N THR A 277 -12.20 7.91 -20.69
CA THR A 277 -12.54 7.09 -19.53
C THR A 277 -13.46 5.96 -20.00
N PHE A 278 -13.00 4.71 -19.91
CA PHE A 278 -13.79 3.54 -20.25
C PHE A 278 -14.70 3.15 -19.08
N ALA A 279 -14.14 3.09 -17.87
CA ALA A 279 -14.87 2.76 -16.65
C ALA A 279 -14.29 3.48 -15.44
N GLU A 280 -15.15 4.23 -14.72
CA GLU A 280 -14.79 4.88 -13.47
C GLU A 280 -14.62 3.86 -12.33
N GLY A 281 -13.62 4.08 -11.48
CA GLY A 281 -13.40 3.26 -10.27
C GLY A 281 -13.23 1.76 -10.56
N ALA A 282 -12.60 1.42 -11.68
CA ALA A 282 -12.42 0.04 -12.09
C ALA A 282 -11.37 -0.66 -11.20
N LEU A 283 -11.76 -1.78 -10.59
CA LEU A 283 -10.89 -2.59 -9.74
C LEU A 283 -9.94 -3.47 -10.56
N GLY A 284 -10.28 -3.78 -11.80
CA GLY A 284 -9.46 -4.58 -12.71
C GLY A 284 -10.12 -4.80 -14.07
N ALA A 285 -9.33 -5.23 -15.04
CA ALA A 285 -9.81 -5.59 -16.36
C ALA A 285 -8.95 -6.71 -16.98
N ASP A 286 -9.54 -7.46 -17.90
CA ASP A 286 -8.85 -8.46 -18.72
C ASP A 286 -9.43 -8.48 -20.13
N LEU A 287 -8.63 -8.90 -21.12
CA LEU A 287 -9.03 -8.95 -22.53
C LEU A 287 -9.10 -10.39 -23.02
N SER A 288 -10.18 -10.74 -23.71
CA SER A 288 -10.34 -12.05 -24.34
C SER A 288 -9.20 -12.34 -25.32
N ALA A 289 -8.88 -13.63 -25.50
CA ALA A 289 -7.79 -14.05 -26.39
C ALA A 289 -7.96 -13.61 -27.85
N ASP A 290 -9.20 -13.37 -28.31
CA ASP A 290 -9.49 -12.84 -29.64
C ASP A 290 -9.47 -11.31 -29.72
N GLY A 291 -9.26 -10.62 -28.59
CA GLY A 291 -9.13 -9.18 -28.47
C GLY A 291 -10.44 -8.40 -28.59
N LYS A 292 -11.60 -9.06 -28.48
CA LYS A 292 -12.91 -8.45 -28.77
C LYS A 292 -13.77 -8.15 -27.55
N THR A 293 -13.52 -8.82 -26.43
CA THR A 293 -14.32 -8.71 -25.21
C THR A 293 -13.43 -8.34 -24.04
N LEU A 294 -13.81 -7.29 -23.32
CA LEU A 294 -13.22 -6.91 -22.05
C LEU A 294 -14.05 -7.46 -20.90
N LEU A 295 -13.37 -8.10 -19.96
CA LEU A 295 -13.88 -8.26 -18.61
C LEU A 295 -13.53 -6.99 -17.84
N VAL A 296 -14.50 -6.37 -17.18
CA VAL A 296 -14.28 -5.21 -16.29
C VAL A 296 -14.90 -5.48 -14.93
N ALA A 297 -14.11 -5.32 -13.88
CA ALA A 297 -14.52 -5.47 -12.49
C ALA A 297 -14.64 -4.09 -11.82
N ARG A 298 -15.78 -3.80 -11.16
CA ARG A 298 -16.09 -2.51 -10.53
C ARG A 298 -16.75 -2.70 -9.15
N GLY A 299 -16.91 -1.60 -8.42
CA GLY A 299 -17.62 -1.57 -7.15
C GLY A 299 -16.69 -1.76 -5.96
N SER A 300 -17.09 -2.61 -5.02
CA SER A 300 -16.28 -2.92 -3.83
C SER A 300 -16.10 -4.42 -3.67
N ARG A 301 -15.25 -4.85 -2.73
CA ARG A 301 -15.11 -6.28 -2.40
C ARG A 301 -16.43 -6.92 -1.94
N GLU A 302 -17.30 -6.15 -1.30
CA GLU A 302 -18.61 -6.62 -0.80
C GLU A 302 -19.69 -6.61 -1.89
N LYS A 303 -19.53 -5.77 -2.92
CA LYS A 303 -20.44 -5.61 -4.04
C LYS A 303 -19.64 -5.52 -5.33
N LEU A 304 -19.04 -6.66 -5.71
CA LEU A 304 -18.26 -6.76 -6.93
C LEU A 304 -19.20 -6.92 -8.12
N GLU A 305 -19.08 -6.03 -9.10
CA GLU A 305 -19.77 -6.14 -10.38
C GLU A 305 -18.75 -6.52 -11.44
N ILE A 306 -19.02 -7.60 -12.19
CA ILE A 306 -18.20 -8.03 -13.32
C ILE A 306 -19.05 -7.94 -14.58
N ALA A 307 -18.55 -7.22 -15.60
CA ALA A 307 -19.21 -7.11 -16.91
C ALA A 307 -18.30 -7.61 -18.03
N LEU A 308 -18.88 -8.29 -19.02
CA LEU A 308 -18.20 -8.77 -20.23
C LEU A 308 -18.63 -7.95 -21.44
N VAL A 309 -17.94 -6.84 -21.69
CA VAL A 309 -18.35 -5.83 -22.66
C VAL A 309 -17.47 -5.85 -23.92
N PRO A 310 -17.95 -5.35 -25.07
CA PRO A 310 -17.10 -5.21 -26.25
C PRO A 310 -15.89 -4.30 -26.01
N ALA A 311 -14.73 -4.66 -26.55
CA ALA A 311 -13.52 -3.84 -26.54
C ALA A 311 -13.68 -2.65 -27.51
N LYS A 312 -14.13 -1.50 -27.00
CA LYS A 312 -14.33 -0.23 -27.74
C LYS A 312 -13.75 0.97 -26.98
N ALA A 313 -13.93 2.17 -27.54
CA ALA A 313 -13.55 3.44 -26.91
C ALA A 313 -14.29 3.68 -25.58
N GLU A 314 -15.60 3.46 -25.57
CA GLU A 314 -16.45 3.68 -24.40
C GLU A 314 -17.16 2.39 -24.00
N MET A 315 -17.44 2.26 -22.71
CA MET A 315 -18.28 1.20 -22.18
C MET A 315 -19.73 1.40 -22.65
N PRO A 316 -20.50 0.32 -22.92
CA PRO A 316 -21.91 0.44 -23.27
C PRO A 316 -22.71 1.20 -22.20
N GLU A 317 -23.67 2.04 -22.62
CA GLU A 317 -24.56 2.77 -21.70
C GLU A 317 -25.41 1.83 -20.83
N ASP A 318 -25.91 0.75 -21.43
CA ASP A 318 -26.62 -0.32 -20.73
C ASP A 318 -25.72 -1.56 -20.64
N VAL A 319 -25.19 -1.79 -19.44
CA VAL A 319 -24.28 -2.91 -19.15
C VAL A 319 -25.00 -4.10 -18.50
N ALA A 320 -26.27 -3.94 -18.12
CA ALA A 320 -27.00 -4.97 -17.39
C ALA A 320 -27.07 -6.32 -18.13
N PRO A 321 -27.25 -6.36 -19.48
CA PRO A 321 -27.25 -7.62 -20.23
C PRO A 321 -25.90 -8.36 -20.22
N ASP A 322 -24.81 -7.61 -20.08
CA ASP A 322 -23.43 -8.11 -20.14
C ASP A 322 -22.83 -8.37 -18.75
N THR A 323 -23.61 -8.13 -17.69
CA THR A 323 -23.19 -8.33 -16.30
C THR A 323 -23.25 -9.81 -15.92
N VAL A 324 -22.16 -10.32 -15.34
CA VAL A 324 -22.08 -11.69 -14.82
C VAL A 324 -22.95 -11.81 -13.57
N ARG A 325 -23.92 -12.73 -13.61
CA ARG A 325 -24.86 -12.98 -12.50
C ARG A 325 -24.23 -13.83 -11.39
N LEU A 326 -23.32 -13.24 -10.62
CA LEU A 326 -22.68 -13.91 -9.48
C LEU A 326 -23.70 -14.34 -8.40
N ASP A 327 -24.81 -13.61 -8.27
CA ASP A 327 -25.90 -13.94 -7.34
C ASP A 327 -26.64 -15.25 -7.64
N ASP A 328 -26.47 -15.82 -8.85
CA ASP A 328 -27.02 -17.12 -9.20
C ASP A 328 -26.11 -18.27 -8.73
N TRP A 329 -24.86 -17.99 -8.38
CA TRP A 329 -23.87 -19.01 -8.02
C TRP A 329 -24.04 -19.41 -6.56
N ARG A 330 -24.00 -20.73 -6.29
CA ARG A 330 -24.02 -21.28 -4.94
C ARG A 330 -22.86 -22.26 -4.83
N LEU A 331 -21.92 -21.98 -3.95
CA LEU A 331 -20.81 -22.87 -3.64
C LEU A 331 -21.19 -23.76 -2.45
N ALA A 332 -21.12 -25.08 -2.64
CA ALA A 332 -21.27 -26.03 -1.55
C ALA A 332 -19.90 -26.21 -0.87
N ILE A 333 -19.72 -25.56 0.27
CA ILE A 333 -18.48 -25.63 1.05
C ILE A 333 -18.71 -26.57 2.24
N ASP A 334 -17.81 -27.53 2.42
CA ASP A 334 -17.67 -28.27 3.68
C ASP A 334 -16.61 -27.56 4.54
N PRO A 335 -17.03 -26.83 5.60
CA PRO A 335 -16.10 -26.00 6.36
C PRO A 335 -14.93 -26.80 6.95
N VAL A 336 -15.15 -28.04 7.40
CA VAL A 336 -14.07 -28.84 8.02
C VAL A 336 -13.02 -29.23 6.97
N SER A 337 -13.45 -29.58 5.76
CA SER A 337 -12.54 -29.88 4.66
C SER A 337 -11.79 -28.63 4.19
N GLU A 338 -12.47 -27.49 4.10
CA GLU A 338 -11.85 -26.19 3.78
C GLU A 338 -10.82 -25.79 4.84
N TRP A 339 -11.17 -25.85 6.13
CA TRP A 339 -10.27 -25.52 7.23
C TRP A 339 -9.04 -26.43 7.26
N ARG A 340 -9.18 -27.71 6.88
CA ARG A 340 -8.04 -28.60 6.72
C ARG A 340 -7.12 -28.15 5.59
N GLN A 341 -7.67 -27.78 4.43
CA GLN A 341 -6.89 -27.24 3.32
C GLN A 341 -6.16 -25.95 3.75
N MET A 342 -6.85 -25.03 4.41
CA MET A 342 -6.27 -23.78 4.90
C MET A 342 -5.16 -24.00 5.94
N PHE A 343 -5.29 -25.00 6.80
CA PHE A 343 -4.22 -25.38 7.74
C PHE A 343 -2.97 -25.87 7.00
N VAL A 344 -3.15 -26.71 5.97
CA VAL A 344 -2.05 -27.20 5.13
C VAL A 344 -1.40 -26.05 4.36
N ASP A 345 -2.17 -25.11 3.85
CA ASP A 345 -1.65 -23.90 3.20
C ASP A 345 -0.83 -23.04 4.15
N ALA A 346 -1.35 -22.77 5.35
CA ALA A 346 -0.60 -22.03 6.36
C ALA A 346 0.72 -22.74 6.71
N TRP A 347 0.69 -24.07 6.87
CA TRP A 347 1.87 -24.88 7.11
C TRP A 347 2.89 -24.77 5.97
N ARG A 348 2.43 -24.93 4.72
CA ARG A 348 3.26 -24.84 3.52
C ARG A 348 3.88 -23.46 3.35
N MET A 349 3.09 -22.41 3.54
CA MET A 349 3.57 -21.03 3.43
C MET A 349 4.62 -20.71 4.50
N HIS A 350 4.51 -21.23 5.72
CA HIS A 350 5.59 -21.05 6.72
C HIS A 350 6.89 -21.75 6.29
N ARG A 351 6.79 -22.97 5.76
CA ARG A 351 7.94 -23.71 5.23
C ARG A 351 8.63 -22.92 4.11
N ASP A 352 7.84 -22.35 3.21
CA ASP A 352 8.36 -21.76 1.97
C ASP A 352 8.83 -20.31 2.14
N PHE A 353 8.25 -19.55 3.08
CA PHE A 353 8.45 -18.10 3.20
C PHE A 353 9.16 -17.64 4.47
N ALA A 354 9.42 -18.50 5.46
CA ALA A 354 10.14 -18.08 6.65
C ALA A 354 11.53 -17.50 6.32
N TYR A 355 11.90 -16.43 7.02
CA TYR A 355 13.21 -15.76 6.89
C TYR A 355 14.41 -16.70 7.10
N ASP A 356 14.22 -17.77 7.87
CA ASP A 356 15.18 -18.84 8.04
C ASP A 356 14.65 -20.11 7.36
N PRO A 357 15.20 -20.52 6.20
CA PRO A 357 14.81 -21.75 5.52
C PRO A 357 15.01 -23.02 6.35
N ALA A 358 15.86 -22.99 7.38
CA ALA A 358 16.02 -24.10 8.32
C ALA A 358 14.94 -24.11 9.42
N LEU A 359 13.99 -23.15 9.40
CA LEU A 359 12.91 -23.00 10.36
C LEU A 359 13.41 -22.99 11.81
N ARG A 360 14.57 -22.37 12.03
CA ARG A 360 15.27 -22.32 13.33
C ARG A 360 15.60 -23.70 13.91
N GLY A 361 15.68 -24.72 13.06
CA GLY A 361 15.92 -26.12 13.43
C GLY A 361 14.67 -26.88 13.92
N VAL A 362 13.47 -26.33 13.75
CA VAL A 362 12.21 -27.01 14.10
C VAL A 362 11.87 -28.07 13.05
N ASP A 363 11.54 -29.29 13.48
CA ASP A 363 10.97 -30.30 12.59
C ASP A 363 9.52 -29.94 12.24
N TRP A 364 9.36 -29.29 11.10
CA TRP A 364 8.08 -28.75 10.67
C TRP A 364 7.06 -29.82 10.29
N ASN A 365 7.52 -30.99 9.83
CA ASN A 365 6.64 -32.12 9.55
C ASN A 365 6.11 -32.74 10.85
N GLU A 366 6.93 -32.79 11.91
CA GLU A 366 6.50 -33.23 13.22
C GLU A 366 5.43 -32.28 13.80
N VAL A 367 5.61 -30.97 13.67
CA VAL A 367 4.64 -29.96 14.10
C VAL A 367 3.28 -30.20 13.45
N ARG A 368 3.25 -30.38 12.12
CA ARG A 368 2.02 -30.71 11.38
C ARG A 368 1.37 -31.98 11.91
N THR A 369 2.14 -33.07 11.99
CA THR A 369 1.67 -34.38 12.43
C THR A 369 1.01 -34.32 13.81
N ARG A 370 1.52 -33.46 14.71
CA ARG A 370 0.99 -33.29 16.06
C ARG A 370 -0.31 -32.48 16.11
N ILE A 371 -0.48 -31.49 15.24
CA ILE A 371 -1.56 -30.49 15.33
C ILE A 371 -2.73 -30.81 14.39
N GLU A 372 -2.47 -31.32 13.19
CA GLU A 372 -3.48 -31.61 12.16
C GLU A 372 -4.64 -32.48 12.68
N PRO A 373 -4.45 -33.50 13.54
CA PRO A 373 -5.56 -34.30 14.08
C PRO A 373 -6.60 -33.50 14.88
N PHE A 374 -6.26 -32.31 15.41
CA PHE A 374 -7.24 -31.47 16.12
C PHE A 374 -8.28 -30.85 15.19
N LEU A 375 -8.04 -30.81 13.87
CA LEU A 375 -9.01 -30.31 12.88
C LEU A 375 -10.30 -31.13 12.86
N GLU A 376 -10.27 -32.40 13.26
CA GLU A 376 -11.47 -33.25 13.36
C GLU A 376 -12.39 -32.86 14.52
N ARG A 377 -11.94 -31.96 15.40
CA ARG A 377 -12.62 -31.58 16.65
C ARG A 377 -13.14 -30.15 16.64
N ILE A 378 -12.83 -29.36 15.61
CA ILE A 378 -13.28 -27.97 15.51
C ILE A 378 -14.63 -27.90 14.81
N GLY A 379 -15.48 -26.99 15.28
CA GLY A 379 -16.79 -26.70 14.71
C GLY A 379 -16.96 -25.23 14.35
N HIS A 380 -15.96 -24.39 14.60
CA HIS A 380 -16.00 -22.96 14.35
C HIS A 380 -14.68 -22.41 13.79
N ARG A 381 -14.76 -21.45 12.86
CA ARG A 381 -13.58 -20.83 12.23
C ARG A 381 -12.60 -20.17 13.21
N ALA A 382 -13.09 -19.67 14.34
CA ALA A 382 -12.26 -19.15 15.42
C ALA A 382 -11.40 -20.23 16.10
N GLU A 383 -11.83 -21.49 16.11
CA GLU A 383 -11.02 -22.59 16.62
C GLU A 383 -9.89 -22.93 15.65
N LEU A 384 -10.12 -22.82 14.33
CA LEU A 384 -9.03 -22.87 13.34
C LEU A 384 -7.97 -21.80 13.62
N ASN A 385 -8.36 -20.55 13.93
CA ASN A 385 -7.40 -19.49 14.31
C ASN A 385 -6.50 -19.93 15.47
N THR A 386 -7.08 -20.59 16.46
CA THR A 386 -6.32 -21.15 17.59
C THR A 386 -5.32 -22.20 17.12
N LEU A 387 -5.73 -23.17 16.29
CA LEU A 387 -4.83 -24.21 15.77
C LEU A 387 -3.71 -23.64 14.89
N LEU A 388 -4.04 -22.68 14.04
CA LEU A 388 -3.08 -21.94 13.21
C LEU A 388 -2.04 -21.20 14.09
N GLY A 389 -2.48 -20.55 15.16
CA GLY A 389 -1.61 -19.91 16.13
C GLY A 389 -0.72 -20.91 16.88
N LEU A 390 -1.27 -22.05 17.32
CA LEU A 390 -0.49 -23.11 17.95
C LEU A 390 0.63 -23.61 17.03
N MET A 391 0.33 -23.82 15.75
CA MET A 391 1.31 -24.25 14.75
C MET A 391 2.41 -23.20 14.56
N ALA A 392 2.06 -21.96 14.24
CA ALA A 392 3.05 -20.92 13.97
C ALA A 392 3.90 -20.58 15.20
N SER A 393 3.33 -20.66 16.41
CA SER A 393 4.06 -20.40 17.65
C SER A 393 5.27 -21.33 17.88
N GLN A 394 5.29 -22.51 17.26
CA GLN A 394 6.42 -23.44 17.38
C GLN A 394 7.72 -22.88 16.80
N LEU A 395 7.64 -21.91 15.88
CA LEU A 395 8.81 -21.27 15.29
C LEU A 395 9.35 -20.11 16.13
N GLY A 396 8.61 -19.65 17.15
CA GLY A 396 9.03 -18.52 18.00
C GLY A 396 9.32 -17.23 17.22
N ILE A 397 8.53 -16.96 16.17
CA ILE A 397 8.61 -15.73 15.37
C ILE A 397 7.66 -14.72 16.01
N LEU A 398 8.19 -13.66 16.63
CA LEU A 398 7.40 -12.62 17.29
C LEU A 398 6.62 -11.78 16.29
N HIS A 399 7.14 -11.67 15.07
CA HIS A 399 6.50 -11.00 13.94
C HIS A 399 5.53 -11.89 13.14
N SER A 400 4.93 -12.90 13.76
CA SER A 400 3.96 -13.80 13.14
C SER A 400 2.63 -13.78 13.91
N GLN A 401 1.54 -13.35 13.26
CA GLN A 401 0.20 -13.28 13.88
C GLN A 401 -0.86 -13.96 13.03
N VAL A 402 -1.90 -14.44 13.69
CA VAL A 402 -3.11 -14.91 13.01
C VAL A 402 -4.00 -13.71 12.70
N ARG A 403 -4.26 -13.50 11.42
CA ARG A 403 -5.32 -12.65 10.92
C ARG A 403 -6.56 -13.53 10.71
N PRO A 404 -7.68 -13.25 11.41
CA PRO A 404 -8.92 -13.96 11.16
C PRO A 404 -9.37 -13.78 9.71
N GLY A 405 -9.99 -14.81 9.14
CA GLY A 405 -10.77 -14.69 7.91
C GLY A 405 -12.26 -14.66 8.24
N ASP A 406 -13.05 -15.50 7.59
CA ASP A 406 -14.50 -15.45 7.61
C ASP A 406 -15.10 -15.92 8.96
N LEU A 407 -15.20 -14.99 9.90
CA LEU A 407 -15.92 -15.18 11.15
C LEU A 407 -17.40 -14.79 10.99
N PRO A 408 -18.34 -15.51 11.63
CA PRO A 408 -19.73 -15.08 11.67
C PRO A 408 -19.87 -13.66 12.21
N SER A 409 -20.55 -12.79 11.46
CA SER A 409 -20.90 -11.45 11.90
C SER A 409 -22.28 -11.45 12.58
N ASP A 410 -22.42 -10.73 13.68
CA ASP A 410 -23.71 -10.50 14.32
C ASP A 410 -24.42 -9.30 13.70
N THR A 411 -25.37 -9.56 12.81
CA THR A 411 -26.18 -8.53 12.13
C THR A 411 -27.50 -8.25 12.84
N GLU A 412 -27.84 -8.99 13.90
CA GLU A 412 -29.10 -8.83 14.63
C GLU A 412 -28.98 -7.81 15.77
N ASN A 413 -27.80 -7.74 16.40
CA ASN A 413 -27.56 -6.78 17.47
C ASN A 413 -27.23 -5.37 16.94
N SER A 414 -27.75 -4.37 17.64
CA SER A 414 -27.48 -2.98 17.33
C SER A 414 -26.03 -2.60 17.64
N ALA A 415 -25.35 -1.97 16.68
CA ALA A 415 -24.02 -1.41 16.91
C ALA A 415 -24.04 -0.40 18.08
N MET A 416 -23.02 -0.46 18.92
CA MET A 416 -22.91 0.45 20.07
C MET A 416 -22.63 1.88 19.62
N ALA A 417 -23.19 2.86 20.34
CA ALA A 417 -22.89 4.27 20.09
C ALA A 417 -22.43 5.01 21.37
N PHE A 418 -21.66 6.07 21.15
CA PHE A 418 -20.85 6.72 22.18
C PHE A 418 -20.91 8.25 22.05
N LEU A 419 -20.74 8.97 23.17
CA LEU A 419 -20.76 10.44 23.18
C LEU A 419 -19.37 11.07 23.31
N GLY A 420 -18.30 10.29 23.51
CA GLY A 420 -16.95 10.81 23.67
C GLY A 420 -16.68 11.43 25.04
N ALA A 421 -17.01 10.69 26.11
CA ALA A 421 -16.87 11.17 27.48
C ALA A 421 -16.77 10.01 28.48
N SER A 422 -16.22 10.32 29.66
CA SER A 422 -16.32 9.51 30.88
C SER A 422 -17.49 9.95 31.75
N TYR A 423 -18.00 9.02 32.56
CA TYR A 423 -19.19 9.26 33.40
C TYR A 423 -19.01 8.68 34.80
N ALA A 424 -19.61 9.34 35.78
CA ALA A 424 -19.80 8.80 37.11
C ALA A 424 -21.29 8.68 37.44
N PRO A 425 -21.73 7.57 38.06
CA PRO A 425 -23.11 7.46 38.53
C PRO A 425 -23.37 8.47 39.64
N VAL A 426 -24.52 9.15 39.56
CA VAL A 426 -25.03 10.05 40.60
C VAL A 426 -26.50 9.72 40.87
N ALA A 427 -27.06 10.29 41.93
CA ALA A 427 -28.49 10.16 42.19
C ALA A 427 -29.29 10.64 40.97
N ASP A 428 -30.13 9.74 40.44
CA ASP A 428 -31.05 10.00 39.33
C ASP A 428 -30.37 10.43 38.01
N GLY A 429 -29.13 10.01 37.72
CA GLY A 429 -28.46 10.36 36.46
C GLY A 429 -27.02 9.85 36.29
N LEU A 430 -26.39 10.22 35.18
CA LEU A 430 -24.95 10.09 34.95
C LEU A 430 -24.31 11.47 34.86
N ARG A 431 -23.36 11.77 35.75
CA ARG A 431 -22.55 12.99 35.65
C ARG A 431 -21.44 12.77 34.64
N ILE A 432 -21.29 13.70 33.70
CA ILE A 432 -20.17 13.74 32.77
C ILE A 432 -18.94 14.19 33.56
N GLU A 433 -17.92 13.33 33.66
CA GLU A 433 -16.67 13.66 34.37
C GLU A 433 -15.75 14.44 33.42
N GLU A 434 -15.42 13.84 32.29
CA GLU A 434 -14.60 14.44 31.26
C GLU A 434 -15.20 14.20 29.89
N ILE A 435 -14.99 15.17 29.00
CA ILE A 435 -15.33 15.04 27.59
C ILE A 435 -14.01 14.99 26.83
N TRP A 436 -13.80 13.97 26.01
CA TRP A 436 -12.55 13.74 25.30
C TRP A 436 -12.11 14.99 24.54
N ARG A 437 -10.84 15.38 24.70
CA ARG A 437 -10.20 16.48 24.00
C ARG A 437 -9.78 16.02 22.61
N THR A 438 -9.71 16.97 21.70
CA THR A 438 -9.09 16.80 20.40
C THR A 438 -8.36 18.08 20.07
N GLU A 439 -7.44 18.02 19.11
CA GLU A 439 -6.79 19.20 18.57
C GLU A 439 -7.82 20.26 18.17
N ALA A 440 -7.62 21.50 18.61
CA ALA A 440 -8.63 22.55 18.52
C ALA A 440 -8.99 22.91 17.07
N ASP A 441 -7.98 22.88 16.18
CA ASP A 441 -8.08 23.24 14.78
C ASP A 441 -8.68 22.11 13.90
N LEU A 442 -8.69 20.88 14.39
CA LEU A 442 -9.30 19.73 13.69
C LEU A 442 -10.77 19.58 14.09
N VAL A 443 -11.58 20.57 13.73
CA VAL A 443 -13.00 20.69 14.12
C VAL A 443 -13.82 19.43 13.74
N ALA A 444 -13.54 18.82 12.59
CA ALA A 444 -14.21 17.61 12.12
C ALA A 444 -13.98 16.38 13.01
N LEU A 445 -12.90 16.36 13.81
CA LEU A 445 -12.54 15.23 14.67
C LEU A 445 -13.11 15.32 16.08
N ARG A 446 -13.79 16.42 16.42
CA ARG A 446 -14.35 16.67 17.76
C ARG A 446 -15.39 15.59 18.11
N PRO A 447 -15.36 15.07 19.35
CA PRO A 447 -16.37 14.13 19.80
C PRO A 447 -17.76 14.79 19.86
N PRO A 448 -18.85 14.00 19.84
CA PRO A 448 -20.23 14.47 19.83
C PRO A 448 -20.51 15.63 20.79
N LEU A 449 -20.07 15.53 22.05
CA LEU A 449 -20.37 16.55 23.08
C LEU A 449 -19.57 17.86 22.94
N ARG A 450 -18.59 17.92 22.02
CA ARG A 450 -17.79 19.14 21.72
C ARG A 450 -18.08 19.73 20.35
N ARG A 451 -19.04 19.17 19.61
CA ARG A 451 -19.39 19.67 18.27
C ARG A 451 -20.02 21.07 18.36
N PRO A 452 -19.86 21.90 17.32
CA PRO A 452 -20.54 23.20 17.26
C PRO A 452 -22.06 23.04 17.49
N GLY A 453 -22.64 23.92 18.32
CA GLY A 453 -24.06 23.89 18.65
C GLY A 453 -24.45 23.01 19.85
N VAL A 454 -23.52 22.21 20.39
CA VAL A 454 -23.76 21.37 21.58
C VAL A 454 -23.23 22.07 22.84
N ASP A 455 -24.10 22.68 23.65
CA ASP A 455 -23.72 23.28 24.95
C ASP A 455 -23.78 22.25 26.08
N VAL A 456 -22.89 21.26 26.05
CA VAL A 456 -22.69 20.26 27.11
C VAL A 456 -21.30 20.42 27.71
N ARG A 457 -21.18 20.27 29.03
CA ARG A 457 -19.94 20.50 29.78
C ARG A 457 -19.69 19.37 30.78
N ALA A 458 -18.42 19.18 31.14
CA ALA A 458 -18.06 18.41 32.32
C ALA A 458 -18.81 18.94 33.55
N GLY A 459 -19.34 18.03 34.37
CA GLY A 459 -20.21 18.33 35.51
C GLY A 459 -21.71 18.26 35.21
N ASP A 460 -22.15 18.34 33.94
CA ASP A 460 -23.56 18.17 33.59
C ASP A 460 -24.02 16.73 33.88
N VAL A 461 -25.28 16.59 34.33
CA VAL A 461 -25.87 15.28 34.64
C VAL A 461 -26.88 14.89 33.57
N ILE A 462 -26.58 13.84 32.81
CA ILE A 462 -27.52 13.23 31.85
C ILE A 462 -28.63 12.53 32.63
N ARG A 463 -29.88 12.96 32.40
CA ARG A 463 -31.09 12.42 33.03
C ARG A 463 -31.86 11.51 32.08
N ARG A 464 -31.96 11.89 30.81
CA ARG A 464 -32.70 11.14 29.79
C ARG A 464 -32.01 11.17 28.43
N VAL A 465 -32.23 10.12 27.66
CA VAL A 465 -31.93 10.05 26.22
C VAL A 465 -33.24 9.73 25.51
N ASP A 466 -33.66 10.58 24.58
CA ASP A 466 -34.95 10.50 23.86
C ASP A 466 -36.13 10.25 24.80
N GLY A 467 -36.14 10.98 25.93
CA GLY A 467 -37.19 10.89 26.95
C GLY A 467 -37.08 9.67 27.88
N ARG A 468 -36.15 8.73 27.66
CA ARG A 468 -35.97 7.54 28.51
C ARG A 468 -34.94 7.78 29.61
N PRO A 469 -35.23 7.40 30.88
CA PRO A 469 -34.38 7.71 32.02
C PRO A 469 -33.03 6.98 31.98
N ILE A 470 -31.97 7.68 32.37
CA ILE A 470 -30.60 7.16 32.45
C ILE A 470 -30.17 7.08 33.92
N ALA A 471 -30.19 5.88 34.49
CA ALA A 471 -29.77 5.63 35.86
C ALA A 471 -28.35 5.04 35.97
N SER A 472 -27.75 4.60 34.87
CA SER A 472 -26.44 3.94 34.86
C SER A 472 -25.80 4.01 33.47
N LEU A 473 -24.49 3.69 33.41
CA LEU A 473 -23.76 3.59 32.15
C LEU A 473 -24.38 2.55 31.22
N ALA A 474 -24.81 1.40 31.76
CA ALA A 474 -25.50 0.38 30.98
C ALA A 474 -26.82 0.89 30.37
N ALA A 475 -27.58 1.71 31.13
CA ALA A 475 -28.78 2.35 30.59
C ALA A 475 -28.43 3.30 29.45
N LEU A 476 -27.44 4.18 29.62
CA LEU A 476 -26.97 5.08 28.56
C LEU A 476 -26.57 4.30 27.30
N ARG A 477 -25.78 3.25 27.46
CA ARG A 477 -25.31 2.40 26.36
C ARG A 477 -26.46 1.77 25.59
N ARG A 478 -27.44 1.20 26.29
CA ARG A 478 -28.64 0.63 25.68
C ARG A 478 -29.46 1.69 24.93
N GLU A 479 -29.62 2.89 25.51
CA GLU A 479 -30.42 3.94 24.87
C GLU A 479 -29.77 4.59 23.65
N LEU A 480 -28.44 4.48 23.52
CA LEU A 480 -27.68 4.94 22.36
C LEU A 480 -27.44 3.85 21.31
N ALA A 481 -27.63 2.57 21.65
CA ALA A 481 -27.39 1.46 20.72
C ALA A 481 -28.18 1.65 19.41
N GLY A 482 -27.51 1.48 18.27
CA GLY A 482 -28.05 1.65 16.93
C GLY A 482 -28.21 3.09 16.46
N LYS A 483 -27.82 4.09 17.26
CA LYS A 483 -28.03 5.52 16.96
C LYS A 483 -26.77 6.29 16.58
N ALA A 484 -25.69 5.61 16.23
CA ALA A 484 -24.51 6.30 15.72
C ALA A 484 -24.88 7.07 14.44
N GLY A 485 -24.49 8.35 14.37
CA GLY A 485 -24.83 9.26 13.26
C GLY A 485 -26.29 9.73 13.22
N GLN A 486 -27.12 9.37 14.21
CA GLN A 486 -28.51 9.85 14.31
C GLN A 486 -28.61 10.91 15.41
N GLU A 487 -29.43 11.93 15.19
CA GLU A 487 -29.72 12.93 16.23
C GLU A 487 -30.45 12.28 17.42
N VAL A 488 -29.91 12.46 18.62
CA VAL A 488 -30.54 12.06 19.88
C VAL A 488 -30.67 13.26 20.79
N ARG A 489 -31.78 13.33 21.53
CA ARG A 489 -32.00 14.37 22.53
C ARG A 489 -31.49 13.90 23.88
N LEU A 490 -30.56 14.65 24.44
CA LEU A 490 -30.15 14.55 25.84
C LEU A 490 -30.96 15.54 26.67
N ASP A 491 -31.58 15.08 27.76
CA ASP A 491 -32.05 15.97 28.83
C ASP A 491 -31.05 15.93 29.97
N LEU A 492 -30.49 17.10 30.32
CA LEU A 492 -29.42 17.25 31.30
C LEU A 492 -29.83 18.19 32.44
N THR A 493 -29.06 18.13 33.52
CA THR A 493 -29.09 19.13 34.59
C THR A 493 -27.72 19.76 34.76
N ARG A 494 -27.66 21.10 34.71
CA ARG A 494 -26.46 21.89 35.01
C ARG A 494 -26.72 22.77 36.22
N ALA A 495 -25.96 22.59 37.30
CA ALA A 495 -26.11 23.36 38.54
C ALA A 495 -27.58 23.49 39.04
N GLY A 496 -28.37 22.41 38.89
CA GLY A 496 -29.78 22.37 39.29
C GLY A 496 -30.79 22.84 38.23
N ALA A 497 -30.35 23.48 37.14
CA ALA A 497 -31.22 23.89 36.04
C ALA A 497 -31.36 22.78 34.99
N SER A 498 -32.59 22.53 34.54
CA SER A 498 -32.86 21.60 33.43
C SER A 498 -32.50 22.22 32.08
N MET A 499 -31.87 21.44 31.22
CA MET A 499 -31.57 21.83 29.84
C MET A 499 -31.62 20.62 28.90
N SER A 500 -31.60 20.87 27.60
CA SER A 500 -31.54 19.81 26.59
C SER A 500 -30.49 20.14 25.53
N ALA A 501 -29.92 19.09 24.93
CA ALA A 501 -29.02 19.20 23.79
C ALA A 501 -29.37 18.13 22.75
N ILE A 502 -29.22 18.45 21.47
CA ILE A 502 -29.25 17.47 20.38
C ILE A 502 -27.81 17.11 20.06
N VAL A 503 -27.51 15.82 19.99
CA VAL A 503 -26.17 15.30 19.70
C VAL A 503 -26.27 14.15 18.73
N GLU A 504 -25.23 13.91 17.95
CA GLU A 504 -25.10 12.73 17.10
C GLU A 504 -24.04 11.81 17.71
N PRO A 505 -24.43 10.69 18.33
CA PRO A 505 -23.48 9.71 18.87
C PRO A 505 -22.55 9.18 17.78
N MET A 506 -21.36 8.76 18.16
CA MET A 506 -20.38 8.16 17.25
C MET A 506 -20.29 6.65 17.43
N THR A 507 -19.64 6.00 16.47
CA THR A 507 -19.33 4.56 16.49
C THR A 507 -18.31 4.22 17.57
N GLN A 508 -18.12 2.93 17.84
CA GLN A 508 -17.06 2.44 18.72
C GLN A 508 -15.67 2.88 18.26
N ASP A 509 -15.38 2.79 16.96
CA ASP A 509 -14.11 3.25 16.41
C ASP A 509 -13.91 4.75 16.60
N GLY A 510 -15.00 5.53 16.46
CA GLY A 510 -15.00 6.96 16.77
C GLY A 510 -14.63 7.23 18.23
N GLU A 511 -15.18 6.46 19.18
CA GLU A 511 -14.84 6.55 20.61
C GLU A 511 -13.37 6.22 20.88
N VAL A 512 -12.87 5.11 20.33
CA VAL A 512 -11.47 4.68 20.48
C VAL A 512 -10.54 5.77 19.98
N MET A 513 -10.81 6.31 18.80
CA MET A 513 -9.99 7.37 18.20
C MET A 513 -10.12 8.71 18.93
N ALA A 514 -11.29 9.03 19.50
CA ALA A 514 -11.47 10.22 20.33
C ALA A 514 -10.68 10.11 21.66
N SER A 515 -10.71 8.93 22.30
CA SER A 515 -9.93 8.65 23.51
C SER A 515 -8.42 8.72 23.23
N TYR A 516 -7.97 8.16 22.11
CA TYR A 516 -6.58 8.29 21.65
C TYR A 516 -6.17 9.76 21.46
N ARG A 517 -7.02 10.58 20.81
CA ARG A 517 -6.74 12.02 20.63
C ARG A 517 -6.70 12.76 21.97
N ASP A 518 -7.56 12.41 22.92
CA ASP A 518 -7.52 12.99 24.27
C ASP A 518 -6.20 12.68 24.96
N PHE A 519 -5.73 11.42 24.87
CA PHE A 519 -4.44 11.00 25.39
C PHE A 519 -3.30 11.86 24.80
N VAL A 520 -3.24 12.00 23.46
CA VAL A 520 -2.20 12.79 22.78
C VAL A 520 -2.22 14.25 23.25
N GLU A 521 -3.39 14.87 23.28
CA GLU A 521 -3.53 16.27 23.72
C GLU A 521 -3.21 16.45 25.21
N GLY A 522 -3.53 15.47 26.04
CA GLY A 522 -3.13 15.42 27.44
C GLY A 522 -1.61 15.41 27.61
N ARG A 523 -0.91 14.57 26.85
CA ARG A 523 0.57 14.51 26.87
C ARG A 523 1.22 15.77 26.31
N ARG A 524 0.62 16.36 25.28
CA ARG A 524 1.04 17.65 24.73
C ARG A 524 0.95 18.77 25.77
N HIS A 525 -0.18 18.86 26.49
CA HIS A 525 -0.37 19.84 27.56
C HIS A 525 0.61 19.63 28.72
N ALA A 526 0.74 18.39 29.20
CA ALA A 526 1.68 18.06 30.27
C ALA A 526 3.14 18.42 29.90
N THR A 527 3.55 18.12 28.66
CA THR A 527 4.88 18.50 28.16
C THR A 527 5.08 20.02 28.18
N GLN A 528 4.07 20.76 27.75
CA GLN A 528 4.11 22.22 27.75
C GLN A 528 4.22 22.78 29.17
N GLU A 529 3.46 22.26 30.13
CA GLU A 529 3.50 22.69 31.53
C GLU A 529 4.86 22.36 32.18
N LEU A 530 5.31 21.10 32.08
CA LEU A 530 6.58 20.64 32.67
C LEU A 530 7.80 21.36 32.10
N SER A 531 7.74 21.75 30.82
CA SER A 531 8.85 22.43 30.14
C SER A 531 8.76 23.96 30.11
N ALA A 532 7.71 24.55 30.70
CA ALA A 532 7.36 25.97 30.51
C ALA A 532 7.32 26.37 29.02
N GLY A 533 6.81 25.47 28.18
CA GLY A 533 6.64 25.65 26.74
C GLY A 533 7.89 25.52 25.87
N LYS A 534 9.05 25.18 26.44
CA LYS A 534 10.31 25.01 25.70
C LYS A 534 10.40 23.71 24.91
N VAL A 535 9.69 22.68 25.34
CA VAL A 535 9.69 21.35 24.72
C VAL A 535 8.39 21.13 23.97
N GLY A 536 8.49 20.72 22.70
CA GLY A 536 7.39 20.24 21.88
C GLY A 536 7.12 18.75 22.08
N TYR A 537 5.95 18.29 21.65
CA TYR A 537 5.53 16.89 21.73
C TYR A 537 4.84 16.47 20.43
N LEU A 538 5.14 15.29 19.92
CA LEU A 538 4.39 14.62 18.87
C LEU A 538 4.30 13.13 19.19
N HIS A 539 3.23 12.48 18.75
CA HIS A 539 3.01 11.05 18.94
C HIS A 539 2.75 10.38 17.59
N LEU A 540 3.39 9.24 17.37
CA LEU A 540 3.17 8.39 16.19
C LEU A 540 2.59 7.07 16.69
N ARG A 541 1.29 6.84 16.43
CA ARG A 541 0.61 5.61 16.90
C ARG A 541 0.93 4.40 16.03
N ALA A 542 1.36 4.63 14.81
CA ALA A 542 1.82 3.63 13.87
C ALA A 542 2.85 4.28 12.95
N MET A 543 3.19 3.59 11.88
CA MET A 543 4.10 4.05 10.83
C MET A 543 3.39 3.97 9.47
N GLY A 544 2.14 4.47 9.41
CA GLY A 544 1.31 4.44 8.20
C GLY A 544 1.11 5.82 7.55
N PRO A 545 0.34 5.90 6.44
CA PRO A 545 0.07 7.16 5.74
C PRO A 545 -0.55 8.25 6.63
N ASP A 546 -1.44 7.89 7.54
CA ASP A 546 -2.06 8.84 8.49
C ASP A 546 -1.04 9.39 9.51
N ASP A 547 -0.02 8.61 9.86
CA ASP A 547 1.08 9.04 10.73
C ASP A 547 2.05 9.95 9.97
N ILE A 548 2.29 9.73 8.67
CA ILE A 548 2.98 10.70 7.80
C ILE A 548 2.22 12.04 7.82
N ALA A 549 0.91 12.01 7.61
CA ALA A 549 0.09 13.22 7.58
C ALA A 549 0.10 13.95 8.94
N SER A 550 0.01 13.20 10.03
CA SER A 550 0.08 13.76 11.39
C SER A 550 1.47 14.32 11.71
N PHE A 551 2.55 13.64 11.30
CA PHE A 551 3.91 14.14 11.45
C PHE A 551 4.10 15.44 10.66
N ALA A 552 3.67 15.49 9.39
CA ALA A 552 3.74 16.70 8.57
C ALA A 552 2.94 17.87 9.18
N ARG A 553 1.80 17.58 9.80
CA ARG A 553 1.00 18.61 10.49
C ARG A 553 1.73 19.15 11.72
N ASP A 554 2.23 18.25 12.58
CA ASP A 554 2.66 18.58 13.93
C ASP A 554 4.15 18.96 14.03
N TYR A 555 5.04 18.32 13.26
CA TYR A 555 6.51 18.51 13.32
C TYR A 555 6.91 19.94 13.01
N PHE A 556 6.35 20.53 11.94
CA PHE A 556 6.73 21.87 11.49
C PHE A 556 6.32 22.94 12.50
N ALA A 557 5.27 22.70 13.30
CA ALA A 557 4.88 23.58 14.40
C ALA A 557 5.89 23.55 15.56
N GLN A 558 6.78 22.55 15.62
CA GLN A 558 7.80 22.41 16.67
C GLN A 558 9.14 23.05 16.32
N LEU A 559 9.36 23.54 15.10
CA LEU A 559 10.68 24.03 14.65
C LEU A 559 11.27 25.17 15.50
N GLY A 560 10.41 25.93 16.21
CA GLY A 560 10.82 26.99 17.13
C GLY A 560 11.05 26.54 18.58
N LYS A 561 10.91 25.25 18.91
CA LYS A 561 11.10 24.69 20.25
C LYS A 561 12.56 24.30 20.47
N ASP A 562 13.05 24.49 21.70
CA ASP A 562 14.43 24.14 22.09
C ASP A 562 14.60 22.63 22.30
N GLY A 563 13.49 21.92 22.59
CA GLY A 563 13.45 20.46 22.66
C GLY A 563 12.20 19.87 22.02
N LEU A 564 12.26 18.60 21.63
CA LEU A 564 11.16 17.85 21.03
C LEU A 564 11.12 16.42 21.57
N ILE A 565 9.95 16.00 22.04
CA ILE A 565 9.66 14.61 22.34
C ILE A 565 8.91 13.98 21.15
N ILE A 566 9.42 12.86 20.66
CA ILE A 566 8.74 11.98 19.70
C ILE A 566 8.33 10.72 20.47
N ASP A 567 7.02 10.56 20.68
CA ASP A 567 6.48 9.42 21.42
C ASP A 567 6.00 8.32 20.48
N VAL A 568 6.63 7.14 20.56
CA VAL A 568 6.29 5.93 19.80
C VAL A 568 5.87 4.79 20.74
N ARG A 569 5.45 5.10 21.97
CA ARG A 569 4.87 4.12 22.88
C ARG A 569 3.54 3.60 22.33
N GLY A 570 3.34 2.29 22.34
CA GLY A 570 2.17 1.66 21.71
C GLY A 570 2.13 1.79 20.19
N ASN A 571 3.24 2.13 19.53
CA ASN A 571 3.32 2.23 18.08
C ASN A 571 3.13 0.85 17.42
N SER A 572 2.17 0.72 16.50
CA SER A 572 1.80 -0.57 15.89
C SER A 572 2.55 -0.93 14.61
N GLY A 573 3.63 -0.23 14.25
CA GLY A 573 4.44 -0.50 13.06
C GLY A 573 3.85 0.04 11.74
N GLY A 574 4.46 -0.34 10.62
CA GLY A 574 4.22 0.22 9.28
C GLY A 574 5.50 0.21 8.43
N ASN A 575 5.82 1.30 7.73
CA ASN A 575 7.01 1.36 6.85
C ASN A 575 7.46 2.79 6.48
N ILE A 576 7.38 3.74 7.41
CA ILE A 576 7.67 5.17 7.13
C ILE A 576 8.87 5.71 7.93
N ASP A 577 9.51 4.86 8.74
CA ASP A 577 10.67 5.19 9.58
C ASP A 577 11.70 6.06 8.85
N SER A 578 12.10 5.66 7.64
CA SER A 578 13.15 6.30 6.85
C SER A 578 12.81 7.74 6.42
N LEU A 579 11.52 8.03 6.18
CA LEU A 579 11.05 9.39 5.88
C LEU A 579 11.24 10.31 7.08
N ILE A 580 10.90 9.82 8.27
CA ILE A 580 10.98 10.57 9.53
C ILE A 580 12.46 10.75 9.93
N ILE A 581 13.26 9.68 9.87
CA ILE A 581 14.70 9.72 10.12
C ILE A 581 15.38 10.71 9.19
N GLY A 582 15.04 10.70 7.89
CA GLY A 582 15.55 11.65 6.91
C GLY A 582 15.29 13.12 7.27
N MET A 583 14.13 13.43 7.86
CA MET A 583 13.83 14.77 8.38
C MET A 583 14.70 15.13 9.59
N LEU A 584 14.86 14.20 10.54
CA LEU A 584 15.66 14.40 11.76
C LEU A 584 17.17 14.50 11.49
N MET A 585 17.64 13.88 10.40
CA MET A 585 19.05 13.95 9.97
C MET A 585 19.44 15.27 9.31
N ARG A 586 18.49 16.16 8.98
CA ARG A 586 18.80 17.46 8.38
C ARG A 586 19.62 18.31 9.35
N ARG A 587 20.77 18.81 8.92
CA ARG A 587 21.64 19.68 9.73
C ARG A 587 21.88 21.03 9.05
N PRO A 588 21.60 22.16 9.72
CA PRO A 588 21.92 23.47 9.18
C PRO A 588 23.44 23.70 9.16
N TRP A 589 23.98 24.07 8.00
CA TRP A 589 25.37 24.51 7.83
C TRP A 589 25.50 25.97 7.40
N ALA A 590 24.41 26.58 6.94
CA ALA A 590 24.27 28.00 6.65
C ALA A 590 22.83 28.48 6.90
N PHE A 591 22.63 29.79 6.87
CA PHE A 591 21.32 30.40 6.95
C PHE A 591 21.27 31.67 6.10
N TRP A 592 20.06 32.07 5.72
CA TRP A 592 19.81 33.34 5.05
C TRP A 592 19.16 34.33 6.01
N ALA A 593 19.58 35.58 5.89
CA ALA A 593 19.06 36.69 6.66
C ALA A 593 18.63 37.83 5.72
N ARG A 594 17.66 38.63 6.16
CA ARG A 594 17.35 39.89 5.46
C ARG A 594 18.47 40.90 5.68
N PRO A 595 18.73 41.80 4.71
CA PRO A 595 19.79 42.81 4.84
C PRO A 595 19.64 43.74 6.05
N ASP A 596 18.40 43.99 6.48
CA ASP A 596 18.07 44.82 7.65
C ASP A 596 18.14 44.06 8.98
N GLY A 597 18.49 42.76 8.96
CA GLY A 597 18.55 41.90 10.13
C GLY A 597 17.18 41.49 10.70
N THR A 598 16.07 41.82 10.02
CA THR A 598 14.71 41.51 10.51
C THR A 598 14.19 40.16 10.01
N GLY A 599 13.13 39.67 10.65
CA GLY A 599 12.41 38.46 10.23
C GLY A 599 13.02 37.15 10.75
N VAL A 600 12.44 36.03 10.33
CA VAL A 600 12.93 34.68 10.67
C VAL A 600 14.06 34.31 9.73
N HIS A 601 15.21 33.96 10.30
CA HIS A 601 16.33 33.41 9.53
C HIS A 601 16.04 31.97 9.12
N THR A 602 16.20 31.66 7.84
CA THR A 602 15.94 30.33 7.28
C THR A 602 17.23 29.56 7.09
N THR A 603 17.24 28.29 7.48
CA THR A 603 18.40 27.43 7.31
C THR A 603 18.51 26.88 5.90
N ASN A 604 19.73 26.58 5.47
CA ASN A 604 20.02 26.08 4.13
C ASN A 604 19.39 24.71 3.83
N MET A 605 19.36 23.81 4.83
CA MET A 605 18.50 22.64 4.84
C MET A 605 17.20 23.10 5.47
N GLN A 606 16.19 23.32 4.64
CA GLN A 606 14.91 23.87 5.04
C GLN A 606 14.26 22.96 6.09
N ASN A 607 13.65 23.57 7.10
CA ASN A 607 12.93 22.86 8.16
C ASN A 607 13.80 21.87 8.95
N ALA A 608 15.12 22.06 8.97
CA ALA A 608 16.01 21.30 9.84
C ALA A 608 15.71 21.66 11.30
N TYR A 609 15.38 20.66 12.11
CA TYR A 609 15.20 20.86 13.54
C TYR A 609 16.55 21.16 14.21
N ARG A 610 16.58 22.15 15.11
CA ARG A 610 17.84 22.67 15.69
C ARG A 610 17.99 22.37 17.18
N GLY A 611 16.88 22.03 17.84
CA GLY A 611 16.80 21.69 19.25
C GLY A 611 17.23 20.26 19.55
N HIS A 612 17.11 19.88 20.82
CA HIS A 612 17.38 18.53 21.31
C HIS A 612 16.16 17.63 21.12
N VAL A 613 16.37 16.37 20.77
CA VAL A 613 15.27 15.39 20.59
C VAL A 613 15.41 14.28 21.62
N ALA A 614 14.29 13.79 22.15
CA ALA A 614 14.22 12.56 22.92
C ALA A 614 13.07 11.70 22.37
N VAL A 615 13.25 10.37 22.38
CA VAL A 615 12.24 9.44 21.88
C VAL A 615 11.71 8.57 23.01
N LEU A 616 10.40 8.51 23.17
CA LEU A 616 9.75 7.62 24.14
C LEU A 616 9.40 6.28 23.48
N ILE A 617 9.82 5.19 24.10
CA ILE A 617 9.54 3.81 23.67
C ILE A 617 8.92 2.98 24.81
N ASP A 618 8.10 1.99 24.47
CA ASP A 618 7.60 1.01 25.45
C ASP A 618 7.60 -0.41 24.89
N GLU A 619 7.21 -1.39 25.71
CA GLU A 619 7.10 -2.80 25.34
C GLU A 619 6.05 -3.08 24.25
N ARG A 620 5.28 -2.06 23.85
CA ARG A 620 4.30 -2.13 22.76
C ARG A 620 4.74 -1.34 21.52
N THR A 621 5.89 -0.68 21.54
CA THR A 621 6.55 -0.21 20.32
C THR A 621 6.94 -1.44 19.49
N TYR A 622 6.33 -1.57 18.31
CA TYR A 622 6.31 -2.80 17.53
C TYR A 622 6.74 -2.57 16.08
N SER A 623 7.43 -3.54 15.48
CA SER A 623 7.74 -3.56 14.03
C SER A 623 8.52 -2.32 13.57
N ASP A 624 8.02 -1.55 12.60
CA ASP A 624 8.69 -0.35 12.09
C ASP A 624 8.90 0.74 13.17
N GLY A 625 8.11 0.74 14.24
CA GLY A 625 8.40 1.55 15.43
C GLY A 625 9.72 1.16 16.11
N GLU A 626 10.08 -0.13 16.08
CA GLU A 626 11.36 -0.65 16.56
C GLU A 626 12.49 -0.35 15.58
N THR A 627 12.24 -0.46 14.27
CA THR A 627 13.22 -0.02 13.25
C THR A 627 13.55 1.46 13.42
N PHE A 628 12.55 2.31 13.64
CA PHE A 628 12.74 3.72 13.97
C PHE A 628 13.59 3.89 15.24
N ALA A 629 13.25 3.22 16.34
CA ALA A 629 14.02 3.29 17.58
C ALA A 629 15.48 2.81 17.40
N ALA A 630 15.68 1.72 16.65
CA ALA A 630 16.98 1.16 16.32
C ALA A 630 17.83 2.18 15.54
N ALA A 631 17.25 2.83 14.53
CA ALA A 631 17.93 3.83 13.72
C ALA A 631 18.25 5.09 14.52
N ILE A 632 17.32 5.59 15.34
CA ILE A 632 17.55 6.74 16.23
C ILE A 632 18.77 6.50 17.12
N LYS A 633 18.85 5.31 17.72
CA LYS A 633 19.97 4.91 18.59
C LYS A 633 21.27 4.71 17.80
N SER A 634 21.22 3.93 16.73
CA SER A 634 22.39 3.57 15.91
C SER A 634 23.04 4.78 15.23
N LEU A 635 22.22 5.74 14.76
CA LEU A 635 22.68 6.97 14.12
C LEU A 635 23.01 8.09 15.12
N GLY A 636 22.79 7.88 16.42
CA GLY A 636 23.05 8.88 17.46
C GLY A 636 22.17 10.12 17.35
N ILE A 637 20.93 9.97 16.86
CA ILE A 637 20.00 11.10 16.63
C ILE A 637 19.45 11.64 17.95
N ALA A 638 19.03 10.75 18.85
CA ALA A 638 18.42 11.10 20.12
C ALA A 638 18.53 9.93 21.13
N PRO A 639 18.56 10.21 22.44
CA PRO A 639 18.39 9.20 23.48
C PRO A 639 16.98 8.61 23.47
N LEU A 640 16.90 7.30 23.70
CA LEU A 640 15.66 6.56 23.93
C LEU A 640 15.33 6.52 25.43
N VAL A 641 14.08 6.78 25.80
CA VAL A 641 13.60 6.77 27.19
C VAL A 641 12.36 5.88 27.31
N GLY A 642 12.30 5.02 28.32
CA GLY A 642 11.12 4.20 28.60
C GLY A 642 11.47 2.74 28.90
N THR A 643 10.77 1.80 28.27
CA THR A 643 10.99 0.35 28.42
C THR A 643 11.42 -0.28 27.10
N ARG A 644 12.01 -1.47 27.17
CA ARG A 644 12.45 -2.24 26.00
C ARG A 644 11.27 -2.56 25.08
N THR A 645 11.47 -2.45 23.77
CA THR A 645 10.44 -2.70 22.74
C THR A 645 10.08 -4.18 22.54
N ALA A 646 9.07 -4.46 21.71
CA ALA A 646 8.44 -5.79 21.60
C ALA A 646 9.35 -6.92 21.07
N GLY A 647 10.33 -6.61 20.23
CA GLY A 647 11.24 -7.56 19.61
C GLY A 647 10.70 -8.24 18.35
N ALA A 648 9.86 -7.56 17.56
CA ALA A 648 9.31 -8.06 16.31
C ALA A 648 10.00 -7.38 15.11
N GLY A 649 11.20 -7.82 14.76
CA GLY A 649 12.13 -7.11 13.86
C GLY A 649 12.18 -7.62 12.42
N ILE A 650 11.43 -8.66 12.07
CA ILE A 650 11.50 -9.30 10.75
C ILE A 650 10.43 -8.72 9.82
N TRP A 651 10.82 -8.26 8.63
CA TRP A 651 9.89 -7.72 7.64
C TRP A 651 9.03 -8.82 7.01
N LEU A 652 7.79 -8.49 6.62
CA LEU A 652 6.86 -9.38 5.96
C LEU A 652 6.00 -8.65 4.91
N SER A 653 5.39 -9.43 4.01
CA SER A 653 4.68 -8.90 2.83
C SER A 653 3.15 -8.94 2.94
N ASP A 654 2.59 -9.66 3.91
CA ASP A 654 1.15 -9.96 4.04
C ASP A 654 0.51 -10.63 2.80
N ARG A 655 1.33 -11.22 1.91
CA ARG A 655 0.86 -11.91 0.69
C ARG A 655 0.41 -13.34 0.93
N ASN A 656 0.65 -13.89 2.12
CA ASN A 656 0.34 -15.28 2.48
C ASN A 656 -1.09 -15.44 3.03
N ARG A 657 -2.08 -15.27 2.13
CA ARG A 657 -3.51 -15.36 2.47
C ARG A 657 -4.07 -16.77 2.26
N LEU A 658 -5.08 -17.10 3.06
CA LEU A 658 -5.88 -18.31 2.95
C LEU A 658 -7.10 -18.06 2.06
N SER A 659 -7.81 -19.12 1.68
CA SER A 659 -9.00 -19.05 0.80
C SER A 659 -10.07 -18.07 1.29
N ASP A 660 -10.21 -17.93 2.61
CA ASP A 660 -11.16 -17.04 3.30
C ASP A 660 -10.61 -15.64 3.60
N GLN A 661 -9.53 -15.22 2.95
CA GLN A 661 -8.82 -13.95 3.19
C GLN A 661 -8.21 -13.80 4.60
N GLY A 662 -8.31 -14.82 5.46
CA GLY A 662 -7.52 -14.93 6.68
C GLY A 662 -6.04 -15.16 6.36
N ALA A 663 -5.19 -15.09 7.38
CA ALA A 663 -3.77 -15.37 7.21
C ALA A 663 -3.14 -15.84 8.52
N VAL A 664 -2.01 -16.52 8.40
CA VAL A 664 -1.06 -16.70 9.49
C VAL A 664 0.22 -16.04 9.03
N ARG A 665 0.39 -14.77 9.35
CA ARG A 665 1.40 -13.89 8.78
C ARG A 665 2.80 -14.48 8.98
N ILE A 666 3.55 -14.68 7.91
CA ILE A 666 4.91 -15.22 7.96
C ILE A 666 5.93 -14.09 7.81
N ALA A 667 6.95 -14.12 8.67
CA ALA A 667 8.03 -13.16 8.60
C ALA A 667 9.12 -13.65 7.64
N GLU A 668 9.50 -12.81 6.68
CA GLU A 668 10.21 -13.23 5.45
C GLU A 668 11.64 -12.67 5.36
N ASN A 669 11.87 -11.45 5.83
CA ASN A 669 13.14 -10.75 5.63
C ASN A 669 13.73 -10.28 6.96
N ALA A 670 14.80 -10.93 7.39
CA ALA A 670 15.46 -10.61 8.65
C ALA A 670 16.22 -9.28 8.60
N GLN A 671 16.20 -8.56 9.73
CA GLN A 671 16.93 -7.31 9.88
C GLN A 671 18.34 -7.56 10.44
N TYR A 672 19.33 -6.93 9.79
CA TYR A 672 20.73 -6.98 10.21
C TYR A 672 21.29 -5.57 10.36
N ALA A 673 22.20 -5.37 11.30
CA ALA A 673 23.01 -4.17 11.37
C ALA A 673 24.02 -4.12 10.21
N ALA A 674 24.65 -2.95 10.01
CA ALA A 674 25.59 -2.73 8.91
C ALA A 674 26.83 -3.65 8.93
N ASP A 675 27.14 -4.25 10.08
CA ASP A 675 28.22 -5.23 10.25
C ASP A 675 27.78 -6.69 10.01
N GLY A 676 26.49 -6.91 9.70
CA GLY A 676 25.90 -8.22 9.46
C GLY A 676 25.37 -8.91 10.71
N SER A 677 25.40 -8.28 11.89
CA SER A 677 24.79 -8.85 13.09
C SER A 677 23.26 -8.84 13.00
N TRP A 678 22.61 -9.94 13.39
CA TRP A 678 21.15 -10.04 13.45
C TRP A 678 20.62 -9.24 14.65
N ILE A 679 19.59 -8.41 14.42
CA ILE A 679 19.11 -7.45 15.42
C ILE A 679 17.59 -7.50 15.58
N VAL A 680 17.11 -6.93 16.70
CA VAL A 680 15.70 -6.69 17.06
C VAL A 680 14.88 -7.96 17.37
N GLU A 681 14.76 -8.89 16.43
CA GLU A 681 13.88 -10.05 16.60
C GLU A 681 14.24 -10.89 17.84
N GLY A 682 13.25 -11.18 18.68
CA GLY A 682 13.41 -11.93 19.92
C GLY A 682 14.08 -11.16 21.07
N HIS A 683 14.47 -9.90 20.88
CA HIS A 683 15.18 -9.11 21.89
C HIS A 683 14.62 -7.69 22.12
N GLY A 684 14.19 -6.99 21.06
CA GLY A 684 13.78 -5.60 21.09
C GLY A 684 14.94 -4.61 21.26
N ILE A 685 14.61 -3.32 21.23
CA ILE A 685 15.51 -2.19 21.41
C ILE A 685 15.45 -1.72 22.87
N ALA A 686 16.60 -1.72 23.53
CA ALA A 686 16.71 -1.20 24.89
C ALA A 686 16.75 0.33 24.91
N PRO A 687 16.08 0.98 25.88
CA PRO A 687 16.21 2.42 26.08
C PRO A 687 17.64 2.78 26.53
N ASP A 688 18.02 4.04 26.34
CA ASP A 688 19.24 4.60 26.96
C ASP A 688 18.98 5.01 28.41
N ILE A 689 17.73 5.35 28.72
CA ILE A 689 17.24 5.65 30.08
C ILE A 689 16.02 4.78 30.35
N GLU A 690 16.21 3.72 31.12
CA GLU A 690 15.13 2.81 31.51
C GLU A 690 14.25 3.45 32.58
N VAL A 691 12.96 3.56 32.30
CA VAL A 691 11.93 4.11 33.20
C VAL A 691 10.63 3.37 32.97
N GLU A 692 10.06 2.83 34.05
CA GLU A 692 8.78 2.14 34.02
C GLU A 692 7.65 3.05 34.53
N ASN A 693 6.49 2.98 33.86
CA ASN A 693 5.27 3.60 34.37
C ASN A 693 4.52 2.61 35.28
N GLY A 694 4.71 2.75 36.60
CA GLY A 694 4.05 1.87 37.58
C GLY A 694 2.51 1.93 37.48
N PRO A 695 1.79 0.78 37.55
CA PRO A 695 0.34 0.73 37.28
C PRO A 695 -0.51 1.70 38.10
N HIS A 696 -0.20 1.85 39.40
CA HIS A 696 -0.93 2.77 40.28
C HIS A 696 -0.69 4.23 39.92
N ALA A 697 0.56 4.63 39.63
CA ALA A 697 0.91 5.99 39.25
C ALA A 697 0.28 6.36 37.89
N ALA A 698 0.29 5.42 36.94
CA ALA A 698 -0.37 5.58 35.65
C ALA A 698 -1.89 5.74 35.80
N PHE A 699 -2.52 4.96 36.69
CA PHE A 699 -3.94 5.11 37.04
C PHE A 699 -4.26 6.48 37.65
N GLU A 700 -3.34 7.05 38.45
CA GLU A 700 -3.43 8.42 38.96
C GLU A 700 -3.10 9.51 37.92
N GLY A 701 -2.81 9.14 36.67
CA GLY A 701 -2.53 10.06 35.58
C GLY A 701 -1.06 10.50 35.45
N ARG A 702 -0.15 9.98 36.29
CA ARG A 702 1.29 10.28 36.20
C ARG A 702 1.95 9.54 35.05
N ASP A 703 3.02 10.12 34.51
CA ASP A 703 3.80 9.53 33.42
C ASP A 703 5.29 9.81 33.64
N ALA A 704 5.93 8.89 34.37
CA ALA A 704 7.34 8.99 34.75
C ALA A 704 8.26 8.98 33.53
N GLN A 705 7.88 8.29 32.45
CA GLN A 705 8.64 8.27 31.21
C GLN A 705 8.64 9.66 30.54
N LEU A 706 7.46 10.29 30.43
CA LEU A 706 7.34 11.65 29.89
C LEU A 706 8.10 12.66 30.77
N GLU A 707 7.92 12.60 32.09
CA GLU A 707 8.60 13.46 33.06
C GLU A 707 10.13 13.33 32.93
N SER A 708 10.64 12.09 32.79
CA SER A 708 12.07 11.81 32.60
C SER A 708 12.61 12.40 31.29
N ALA A 709 11.87 12.26 30.19
CA ALA A 709 12.26 12.83 28.90
C ALA A 709 12.25 14.36 28.92
N VAL A 710 11.26 15.01 29.55
CA VAL A 710 11.25 16.48 29.71
C VAL A 710 12.44 16.93 30.55
N ALA A 711 12.72 16.26 31.68
CA ALA A 711 13.86 16.59 32.53
C ALA A 711 15.20 16.40 31.81
N LEU A 712 15.33 15.37 30.98
CA LEU A 712 16.50 15.14 30.14
C LEU A 712 16.71 16.28 29.16
N LEU A 713 15.67 16.64 28.40
CA LEU A 713 15.74 17.72 27.42
C LEU A 713 16.04 19.06 28.08
N GLN A 714 15.45 19.37 29.24
CA GLN A 714 15.76 20.59 29.99
C GLN A 714 17.25 20.66 30.38
N ARG A 715 17.85 19.54 30.79
CA ARG A 715 19.30 19.49 31.08
C ARG A 715 20.13 19.72 29.81
N GLN A 716 19.78 19.08 28.69
CA GLN A 716 20.49 19.25 27.42
C GLN A 716 20.37 20.69 26.89
N ILE A 717 19.17 21.29 26.96
CA ILE A 717 18.94 22.69 26.57
C ILE A 717 19.78 23.65 27.44
N ALA A 718 19.92 23.37 28.74
CA ALA A 718 20.75 24.18 29.63
C ALA A 718 22.25 24.04 29.33
N GLN A 719 22.70 22.86 28.92
CA GLN A 719 24.11 22.56 28.64
C GLN A 719 24.55 23.00 27.23
N ASP A 720 23.72 22.79 26.23
CA ASP A 720 23.93 23.18 24.83
C ASP A 720 22.69 23.91 24.29
N PRO A 721 22.49 25.19 24.62
CA PRO A 721 21.33 25.95 24.16
C PRO A 721 21.35 26.13 22.64
N VAL A 722 20.16 26.16 22.03
CA VAL A 722 20.01 26.45 20.60
C VAL A 722 20.56 27.84 20.31
N ARG A 723 21.69 27.89 19.59
CA ARG A 723 22.37 29.16 19.29
C ARG A 723 21.50 30.05 18.39
N PRO A 724 21.35 31.36 18.64
CA PRO A 724 20.64 32.23 17.72
C PRO A 724 21.40 32.29 16.38
N LEU A 725 20.64 32.36 15.28
CA LEU A 725 21.22 32.66 13.96
C LEU A 725 21.42 34.18 13.90
N ILE A 726 22.67 34.65 13.89
CA ILE A 726 22.97 36.08 13.87
C ILE A 726 23.96 36.32 12.71
N PRO A 727 23.55 37.05 11.66
CA PRO A 727 24.48 37.39 10.58
C PRO A 727 25.53 38.36 11.09
N GLN A 728 26.79 38.15 10.70
CA GLN A 728 27.85 39.14 10.90
C GLN A 728 27.73 40.27 9.86
N PRO A 729 28.21 41.49 10.15
CA PRO A 729 28.25 42.56 9.16
C PRO A 729 29.00 42.14 7.90
N LEU A 730 28.44 42.48 6.73
CA LEU A 730 29.13 42.24 5.46
C LEU A 730 30.37 43.14 5.39
N PRO A 731 31.52 42.61 4.92
CA PRO A 731 32.73 43.41 4.79
C PRO A 731 32.57 44.46 3.67
N PRO A 732 33.42 45.51 3.65
CA PRO A 732 33.39 46.51 2.60
C PRO A 732 33.56 45.92 1.20
N LEU A 733 32.99 46.62 0.21
CA LEU A 733 33.17 46.29 -1.21
C LEU A 733 34.66 46.11 -1.54
N GLY A 734 34.98 45.01 -2.23
CA GLY A 734 36.36 44.60 -2.53
C GLY A 734 36.91 43.49 -1.63
N SER A 735 36.20 43.14 -0.56
CA SER A 735 36.49 41.95 0.26
C SER A 735 35.65 40.77 -0.20
N PRO A 736 36.24 39.65 -0.66
CA PRO A 736 35.47 38.46 -1.02
C PRO A 736 34.89 37.76 0.23
N ALA A 737 33.91 36.88 0.03
CA ALA A 737 33.40 36.01 1.08
C ALA A 737 34.47 35.00 1.55
N GLY A 738 34.34 34.51 2.79
CA GLY A 738 35.17 33.44 3.32
C GLY A 738 34.79 32.07 2.74
N ASP A 739 35.69 31.10 2.88
CA ASP A 739 35.46 29.69 2.51
C ASP A 739 34.67 28.93 3.60
N VAL A 740 34.11 27.77 3.24
CA VAL A 740 33.31 26.91 4.13
C VAL A 740 34.23 25.97 4.92
N THR A 741 34.07 25.95 6.25
CA THR A 741 34.76 25.00 7.13
C THR A 741 33.87 23.80 7.47
N PRO A 742 34.43 22.59 7.66
CA PRO A 742 33.66 21.44 8.16
C PRO A 742 32.94 21.79 9.46
N LEU A 743 31.70 21.33 9.60
CA LEU A 743 31.00 21.40 10.89
C LEU A 743 31.76 20.54 11.90
N ALA A 744 31.89 21.04 13.14
CA ALA A 744 32.36 20.19 14.23
C ALA A 744 31.42 18.98 14.34
N SER A 745 31.97 17.77 14.44
CA SER A 745 31.18 16.58 14.75
C SER A 745 30.46 16.82 16.09
N ARG A 746 29.13 16.74 16.07
CA ARG A 746 28.32 16.69 17.29
C ARG A 746 28.45 15.33 17.95
#